data_AF-A0A819VQL0-F1
#
_entry.id   AF-A0A819VQL0-F1
#
_cell.length_a   1.000
_cell.length_b   1.000
_cell.length_c   1.000
_cell.angle_alpha   90.00
_cell.angle_beta   90.00
_cell.angle_gamma   90.00
#
_symmetry.space_group_name_H-M   'P 1'
#
loop_
_entity.id
_entity.type
_entity.pdbx_description
1 polymer ?
#
loop_
_entity_poly.entity_id
_entity_poly.type
_entity_poly.pdbx_seq_one_letter_code
_entity_poly.pdbx_strand_id
1 'polypeptide(L)'
;MWKSFIWILIFQFLTNGQSSISYSIQAQLPRERATTIPDTEFEQIIADRYLFASCANESTAWNVLSNINYVWQAISLPQYHSQASEGVWLLSQIINDEQNQDSSVGIFQMSWMSLFANGTLVVLSEIHVNNNNSFLVSSHNEMTASSYSAALITPDNIQLILCERSNATSCRIVQIIPFPSILLNTKKINDGLFIDDLGHVGWLYIAADSGLHGLDLSTMMIYPYLNAINVSVSSLAWSSKWQTIFAGTEAKLWIQQYSTKNKGWRFEHINAFIDAPITSLVYNDVQDKLWIGQNTGITLLSPIVMSTGHIHWYFSRLAGHISNPGSDIGRLPFANITILGFSHSKFSDSRIWLGSVHGVMRFDSNTSKLNAWRVFNSARYMPNSQSQVNVSSLAVLSHRGDRPSNLDSTAVAVTNRGLAILRFEMWTLARKVEHFQAFLDQSGRHDEYGFISSCNMSSWGDSRTCVKGPDDNDGLWTSMYLASQIFRYAVMRDPMIKVQAWKHFEALELLNQVSGIVGYPGRSLAKRSDFPPDSNWHPSPINSTLQFKGDTSSDEIVGHEFVYPLVHDLLAENDDERQRAYILSFKITNHILTHDWYLIGENHTHTTWGIWNPRQINNDSFYQETRGLNSLQILAFLFQTYAYSGDERFLNGANLLVKSYQYDVNLINQKTIAVCDNSFSDDELAYLSYFTLVHAFHRISSSTSLSSEQKHRAQILIDHLLEYMKIGLNLSHKYKKMEKSPFFNFIYCYISGQVNQTQYLFQKLNLSSTTFSNFDCSSLSMDGIWYMQRWPLELIHWPQFNSDRLDVQINGPAECGSEISSLKLLPPDERSTWMWNANVYGLDDGSGFNEENPVAFLLSYWGMRYFDLLG
;
A
#
# COMPACT_ATOMS: atom_id res chain seq x y z
N MET A 1 -24.82 -54.75 19.89
CA MET A 1 -23.49 -54.88 19.26
C MET A 1 -22.64 -53.69 19.68
N TRP A 2 -22.07 -53.80 20.88
CA TRP A 2 -21.19 -52.81 21.51
C TRP A 2 -19.91 -53.55 21.96
N LYS A 3 -18.78 -52.85 21.93
CA LYS A 3 -17.44 -53.22 22.42
C LYS A 3 -16.60 -54.15 21.55
N SER A 4 -15.42 -53.67 21.14
CA SER A 4 -14.10 -54.35 21.18
C SER A 4 -13.05 -53.47 20.47
N PHE A 5 -11.80 -53.28 20.90
CA PHE A 5 -11.08 -53.65 22.12
C PHE A 5 -9.74 -52.87 22.06
N ILE A 6 -9.41 -52.15 23.13
CA ILE A 6 -8.15 -51.45 23.37
C ILE A 6 -7.17 -52.48 23.92
N TRP A 7 -6.07 -52.79 23.24
CA TRP A 7 -4.86 -53.42 23.81
C TRP A 7 -3.71 -53.21 22.83
N ILE A 8 -2.67 -52.47 23.22
CA ILE A 8 -1.27 -52.73 22.89
C ILE A 8 -0.38 -51.84 23.79
N LEU A 9 0.35 -52.53 24.67
CA LEU A 9 1.64 -52.21 25.27
C LEU A 9 1.74 -51.20 26.42
N ILE A 10 1.31 -51.66 27.61
CA ILE A 10 2.01 -51.42 28.89
C ILE A 10 2.52 -52.78 29.39
N PHE A 11 3.72 -52.80 29.97
CA PHE A 11 4.44 -53.91 30.63
C PHE A 11 5.49 -54.67 29.81
N GLN A 12 6.71 -54.12 29.77
CA GLN A 12 7.94 -54.88 30.05
C GLN A 12 9.06 -53.91 30.46
N PHE A 13 9.88 -54.35 31.42
CA PHE A 13 11.07 -53.70 32.00
C PHE A 13 10.89 -52.89 33.30
N LEU A 14 10.50 -53.62 34.35
CA LEU A 14 11.12 -53.48 35.67
C LEU A 14 12.16 -54.60 35.83
N THR A 15 13.45 -54.28 35.82
CA THR A 15 14.50 -54.90 36.66
C THR A 15 15.85 -54.20 36.46
N ASN A 16 16.61 -54.09 37.57
CA ASN A 16 17.97 -53.55 37.73
C ASN A 16 18.04 -52.01 37.75
N GLY A 17 18.64 -51.33 38.72
CA GLY A 17 19.54 -51.71 39.80
C GLY A 17 20.24 -50.41 40.24
N GLN A 18 20.42 -50.22 41.53
CA GLN A 18 20.93 -49.00 42.17
C GLN A 18 22.26 -48.49 41.58
N SER A 19 22.40 -47.16 41.44
CA SER A 19 23.59 -46.44 41.95
C SER A 19 23.30 -44.93 42.07
N SER A 20 23.69 -44.38 43.20
CA SER A 20 23.55 -42.99 43.62
C SER A 20 24.60 -42.09 42.96
N ILE A 21 24.19 -41.04 42.25
CA ILE A 21 25.06 -39.88 41.98
C ILE A 21 24.24 -38.59 42.09
N SER A 22 24.65 -37.74 43.02
CA SER A 22 24.18 -36.38 43.27
C SER A 22 24.37 -35.46 42.06
N TYR A 23 23.32 -34.75 41.62
CA TYR A 23 23.48 -33.57 40.76
C TYR A 23 22.51 -32.44 41.13
N SER A 24 23.10 -31.26 41.20
CA SER A 24 22.54 -29.94 41.48
C SER A 24 21.40 -29.54 40.54
N ILE A 25 20.42 -28.85 41.11
CA ILE A 25 19.30 -28.21 40.40
C ILE A 25 19.84 -27.05 39.56
N GLN A 26 19.84 -27.22 38.24
CA GLN A 26 19.75 -26.13 37.27
C GLN A 26 18.86 -26.62 36.12
N ALA A 27 17.55 -26.48 36.30
CA ALA A 27 16.59 -26.66 35.21
C ALA A 27 16.67 -25.41 34.32
N GLN A 28 17.56 -25.43 33.31
CA GLN A 28 17.37 -24.64 32.10
C GLN A 28 16.10 -25.14 31.42
N LEU A 29 15.00 -24.40 31.57
CA LEU A 29 13.85 -24.55 30.69
C LEU A 29 14.29 -24.20 29.26
N PRO A 30 13.92 -24.98 28.24
CA PRO A 30 14.23 -24.64 26.87
C PRO A 30 13.49 -23.34 26.54
N ARG A 31 14.24 -22.28 26.25
CA ARG A 31 13.73 -21.15 25.47
C ARG A 31 13.35 -21.71 24.11
N GLU A 32 12.08 -22.04 23.91
CA GLU A 32 11.52 -21.97 22.56
C GLU A 32 11.74 -20.53 22.11
N ARG A 33 12.73 -20.32 21.25
CA ARG A 33 12.88 -19.07 20.52
C ARG A 33 11.56 -18.89 19.78
N ALA A 34 10.80 -17.86 20.17
CA ALA A 34 9.85 -17.24 19.27
C ALA A 34 10.56 -17.10 17.92
N THR A 35 9.94 -17.61 16.87
CA THR A 35 10.43 -17.50 15.51
C THR A 35 10.64 -16.02 15.23
N THR A 36 11.88 -15.55 15.34
CA THR A 36 12.31 -14.23 14.88
C THR A 36 11.77 -14.08 13.47
N ILE A 37 10.76 -13.23 13.26
CA ILE A 37 10.35 -12.90 11.91
C ILE A 37 11.54 -12.07 11.39
N PRO A 38 12.34 -12.57 10.45
CA PRO A 38 13.46 -11.78 9.97
C PRO A 38 12.89 -10.50 9.35
N ASP A 39 13.68 -9.43 9.34
CA ASP A 39 13.46 -8.25 8.50
C ASP A 39 13.53 -8.69 7.02
N THR A 40 12.49 -9.41 6.60
CA THR A 40 12.40 -10.14 5.35
C THR A 40 12.24 -9.14 4.24
N GLU A 41 13.00 -9.37 3.17
CA GLU A 41 12.88 -8.56 1.99
C GLU A 41 11.50 -8.75 1.34
N PHE A 42 10.88 -7.66 0.91
CA PHE A 42 9.62 -7.63 0.17
C PHE A 42 9.69 -6.62 -0.98
N GLU A 43 8.85 -6.81 -1.99
CA GLU A 43 8.79 -5.92 -3.16
C GLU A 43 8.03 -4.61 -2.86
N GLN A 44 8.79 -3.52 -2.79
CA GLN A 44 8.28 -2.16 -2.74
C GLN A 44 8.24 -1.57 -4.14
N ILE A 45 7.11 -0.99 -4.51
CA ILE A 45 6.97 -0.25 -5.77
C ILE A 45 7.57 1.14 -5.62
N ILE A 46 8.35 1.55 -6.62
CA ILE A 46 8.77 2.93 -6.86
C ILE A 46 8.20 3.36 -8.22
N ALA A 47 7.59 4.55 -8.25
CA ALA A 47 6.95 5.09 -9.44
C ALA A 47 7.58 6.43 -9.84
N ASP A 48 8.05 6.51 -11.07
CA ASP A 48 8.53 7.75 -11.68
C ASP A 48 7.55 8.17 -12.78
N ARG A 49 7.13 9.44 -12.78
CA ARG A 49 6.11 9.98 -13.68
C ARG A 49 6.70 11.12 -14.50
N TYR A 50 6.46 11.08 -15.80
CA TYR A 50 6.93 12.09 -16.74
C TYR A 50 5.75 12.62 -17.55
N LEU A 51 5.52 13.93 -17.53
CA LEU A 51 4.51 14.61 -18.33
C LEU A 51 5.03 14.92 -19.73
N PHE A 52 4.17 14.85 -20.73
CA PHE A 52 4.47 15.44 -22.03
C PHE A 52 4.38 16.96 -21.98
N ALA A 53 5.04 17.63 -22.93
CA ALA A 53 5.11 19.10 -22.97
C ALA A 53 3.72 19.77 -22.95
N SER A 54 2.74 19.20 -23.65
CA SER A 54 1.35 19.68 -23.66
C SER A 54 0.63 19.60 -22.31
N CYS A 55 1.15 18.79 -21.38
CA CYS A 55 0.59 18.50 -20.07
C CYS A 55 1.47 19.04 -18.92
N ALA A 56 2.49 19.87 -19.22
CA ALA A 56 3.49 20.32 -18.25
C ALA A 56 2.92 21.00 -16.99
N ASN A 57 1.71 21.58 -17.09
CA ASN A 57 1.06 22.29 -15.98
C ASN A 57 0.21 21.38 -15.07
N GLU A 58 0.11 20.07 -15.34
CA GLU A 58 -0.72 19.17 -14.53
C GLU A 58 -0.17 18.93 -13.13
N SER A 59 1.15 18.85 -12.99
CA SER A 59 1.84 18.73 -11.70
C SER A 59 3.23 19.32 -11.77
N THR A 60 3.62 20.09 -10.77
CA THR A 60 4.99 20.63 -10.66
C THR A 60 5.97 19.62 -10.04
N ALA A 61 5.46 18.51 -9.49
CA ALA A 61 6.29 17.45 -8.92
C ALA A 61 6.81 16.46 -9.95
N TRP A 62 6.19 16.38 -11.13
CA TRP A 62 6.57 15.41 -12.15
C TRP A 62 7.51 16.05 -13.17
N ASN A 63 8.44 15.25 -13.68
CA ASN A 63 9.37 15.71 -14.70
C ASN A 63 8.62 15.96 -16.01
N VAL A 64 9.02 16.98 -16.77
CA VAL A 64 8.41 17.30 -18.07
C VAL A 64 9.37 16.93 -19.19
N LEU A 65 8.90 16.16 -20.16
CA LEU A 65 9.61 15.91 -21.41
C LEU A 65 9.38 17.07 -22.38
N SER A 66 10.12 18.16 -22.21
CA SER A 66 9.86 19.46 -22.85
C SER A 66 9.83 19.44 -24.39
N ASN A 67 10.56 18.51 -25.02
CA ASN A 67 10.64 18.40 -26.48
C ASN A 67 9.75 17.28 -27.04
N ILE A 68 8.89 16.68 -26.21
CA ILE A 68 8.04 15.55 -26.58
C ILE A 68 6.59 15.88 -26.25
N ASN A 69 5.76 15.94 -27.28
CA ASN A 69 4.32 16.18 -27.11
C ASN A 69 3.55 14.88 -26.95
N TYR A 70 4.02 13.80 -27.58
CA TYR A 70 3.38 12.51 -27.52
C TYR A 70 4.37 11.38 -27.78
N VAL A 71 4.23 10.30 -27.02
CA VAL A 71 4.90 9.01 -27.26
C VAL A 71 3.85 8.00 -27.69
N TRP A 72 4.12 7.29 -28.78
CA TRP A 72 3.22 6.28 -29.34
C TRP A 72 3.52 4.89 -28.80
N GLN A 73 4.80 4.60 -28.60
CA GLN A 73 5.24 3.27 -28.23
C GLN A 73 6.50 3.34 -27.36
N ALA A 74 6.56 2.47 -26.36
CA ALA A 74 7.78 2.15 -25.63
C ALA A 74 8.13 0.68 -25.88
N ILE A 75 9.41 0.39 -26.10
CA ILE A 75 9.89 -0.97 -26.38
C ILE A 75 11.12 -1.25 -25.53
N SER A 76 11.12 -2.41 -24.88
CA SER A 76 12.29 -2.91 -24.16
C SER A 76 13.24 -3.59 -25.12
N LEU A 77 14.55 -3.38 -24.90
CA LEU A 77 15.55 -4.06 -25.70
C LEU A 77 15.78 -5.50 -25.21
N PRO A 78 16.14 -6.41 -26.13
CA PRO A 78 16.58 -7.75 -25.78
C PRO A 78 17.88 -7.76 -24.97
N GLN A 79 18.06 -8.77 -24.11
CA GLN A 79 19.16 -8.83 -23.13
C GLN A 79 20.58 -8.81 -23.70
N TYR A 80 20.76 -9.17 -24.98
CA TYR A 80 22.08 -9.16 -25.62
C TYR A 80 22.54 -7.75 -26.03
N HIS A 81 21.69 -6.73 -25.92
CA HIS A 81 22.16 -5.33 -25.88
C HIS A 81 22.57 -5.01 -24.45
N SER A 82 23.84 -4.65 -24.25
CA SER A 82 24.42 -4.40 -22.92
C SER A 82 23.70 -3.30 -22.11
N GLN A 83 23.06 -2.34 -22.79
CA GLN A 83 22.26 -1.25 -22.22
C GLN A 83 20.76 -1.56 -22.13
N ALA A 84 20.31 -2.74 -22.58
CA ALA A 84 18.88 -3.09 -22.63
C ALA A 84 18.21 -3.11 -21.27
N SER A 85 18.95 -3.43 -20.22
CA SER A 85 18.47 -3.41 -18.85
C SER A 85 18.37 -1.98 -18.26
N GLU A 86 18.79 -0.95 -19.00
CA GLU A 86 19.01 0.40 -18.47
C GLU A 86 18.20 1.49 -19.18
N GLY A 87 17.33 1.12 -20.13
CA GLY A 87 16.57 2.07 -20.93
C GLY A 87 15.52 1.45 -21.84
N VAL A 88 14.68 2.30 -22.43
CA VAL A 88 13.67 1.93 -23.43
C VAL A 88 13.83 2.74 -24.70
N TRP A 89 13.46 2.15 -25.84
CA TRP A 89 13.24 2.91 -27.06
C TRP A 89 11.85 3.49 -27.07
N LEU A 90 11.76 4.76 -27.47
CA LEU A 90 10.53 5.51 -27.62
C LEU A 90 10.35 5.89 -29.08
N LEU A 91 9.14 5.70 -29.59
CA LEU A 91 8.70 6.31 -30.83
C LEU A 91 7.84 7.54 -30.47
N SER A 92 8.37 8.74 -30.71
CA SER A 92 7.73 9.99 -30.30
C SER A 92 7.56 10.98 -31.45
N GLN A 93 6.63 11.91 -31.30
CA GLN A 93 6.38 12.98 -32.27
C GLN A 93 7.16 14.25 -31.91
N ILE A 94 7.87 14.82 -32.88
CA ILE A 94 8.51 16.14 -32.80
C ILE A 94 7.54 17.18 -33.38
N ILE A 95 7.45 18.36 -32.75
CA ILE A 95 6.84 19.54 -33.40
C ILE A 95 7.97 20.32 -34.10
N ASN A 96 7.80 20.58 -35.40
CA ASN A 96 8.57 21.61 -36.10
C ASN A 96 7.70 22.86 -36.26
N ASP A 97 8.16 23.96 -35.65
CA ASP A 97 7.81 25.37 -35.81
C ASP A 97 6.33 25.80 -35.88
N GLU A 98 6.02 26.84 -35.09
CA GLU A 98 4.74 27.56 -34.96
C GLU A 98 4.19 28.19 -36.26
N GLN A 99 4.75 27.89 -37.44
CA GLN A 99 4.36 28.51 -38.72
C GLN A 99 3.64 27.60 -39.72
N ASN A 100 3.46 26.30 -39.47
CA ASN A 100 2.72 25.42 -40.38
C ASN A 100 1.73 24.51 -39.65
N GLN A 101 0.51 25.00 -39.45
CA GLN A 101 -0.62 24.20 -38.96
C GLN A 101 -1.24 23.28 -40.02
N ASP A 102 -0.69 23.20 -41.24
CA ASP A 102 -1.35 22.54 -42.39
C ASP A 102 -0.48 21.47 -43.11
N SER A 103 0.65 21.04 -42.53
CA SER A 103 1.43 19.92 -43.10
C SER A 103 1.01 18.59 -42.48
N SER A 104 0.31 17.76 -43.25
CA SER A 104 -0.08 16.36 -42.94
C SER A 104 1.11 15.39 -42.83
N VAL A 105 2.31 15.86 -42.51
CA VAL A 105 3.54 15.07 -42.37
C VAL A 105 4.17 15.43 -41.02
N GLY A 106 4.02 14.54 -40.04
CA GLY A 106 4.68 14.67 -38.74
C GLY A 106 6.13 14.18 -38.82
N ILE A 107 7.07 14.91 -38.23
CA ILE A 107 8.41 14.36 -38.01
C ILE A 107 8.34 13.53 -36.74
N PHE A 108 8.71 12.27 -36.84
CA PHE A 108 8.84 11.38 -35.71
C PHE A 108 10.31 11.22 -35.37
N GLN A 109 10.57 10.81 -34.15
CA GLN A 109 11.90 10.41 -33.74
C GLN A 109 11.84 9.09 -33.03
N MET A 110 12.85 8.28 -33.32
CA MET A 110 13.22 7.19 -32.45
C MET A 110 14.21 7.75 -31.44
N SER A 111 13.89 7.63 -30.16
CA SER A 111 14.71 8.08 -29.06
C SER A 111 15.00 6.94 -28.10
N TRP A 112 16.13 6.99 -27.41
CA TRP A 112 16.43 6.12 -26.28
C TRP A 112 16.31 6.92 -24.99
N MET A 113 15.57 6.39 -24.01
CA MET A 113 15.42 6.98 -22.69
C MET A 113 16.10 6.07 -21.66
N SER A 114 17.07 6.61 -20.92
CA SER A 114 17.68 5.90 -19.79
C SER A 114 16.77 5.88 -18.58
N LEU A 115 16.62 4.72 -17.93
CA LEU A 115 15.88 4.60 -16.66
C LEU A 115 16.75 4.91 -15.43
N PHE A 116 18.08 4.91 -15.55
CA PHE A 116 19.01 5.16 -14.43
C PHE A 116 19.61 6.57 -14.43
N ALA A 117 19.65 7.26 -15.58
CA ALA A 117 20.16 8.62 -15.69
C ALA A 117 19.02 9.67 -15.69
N ASN A 118 18.10 9.59 -14.72
CA ASN A 118 16.96 10.51 -14.55
C ASN A 118 16.15 10.76 -15.84
N GLY A 119 15.93 9.72 -16.65
CA GLY A 119 15.15 9.87 -17.87
C GLY A 119 15.87 10.59 -19.02
N THR A 120 17.21 10.66 -19.01
CA THR A 120 17.99 11.27 -20.10
C THR A 120 17.59 10.66 -21.44
N LEU A 121 17.19 11.52 -22.37
CA LEU A 121 16.70 11.16 -23.68
C LEU A 121 17.76 11.47 -24.75
N VAL A 122 18.07 10.47 -25.58
CA VAL A 122 19.01 10.59 -26.70
C VAL A 122 18.26 10.31 -27.99
N VAL A 123 18.26 11.26 -28.92
CA VAL A 123 17.69 11.08 -30.25
C VAL A 123 18.59 10.12 -31.04
N LEU A 124 18.01 9.04 -31.53
CA LEU A 124 18.73 8.02 -32.29
C LEU A 124 18.65 8.30 -33.79
N SER A 125 17.45 8.65 -34.25
CA SER A 125 17.16 8.96 -35.64
C SER A 125 15.89 9.79 -35.72
N GLU A 126 15.93 10.84 -36.53
CA GLU A 126 14.72 11.47 -37.04
C GLU A 126 14.15 10.60 -38.17
N ILE A 127 12.83 10.50 -38.20
CA ILE A 127 12.10 9.64 -39.12
C ILE A 127 10.93 10.46 -39.66
N HIS A 128 10.99 10.76 -40.94
CA HIS A 128 9.89 11.40 -41.63
C HIS A 128 8.84 10.35 -41.98
N VAL A 129 7.71 10.43 -41.31
CA VAL A 129 6.59 9.51 -41.53
C VAL A 129 5.35 10.33 -41.84
N ASN A 130 4.65 9.96 -42.90
CA ASN A 130 3.47 10.70 -43.34
C ASN A 130 2.25 10.46 -42.42
N ASN A 131 2.34 9.53 -41.45
CA ASN A 131 1.20 9.14 -40.62
C ASN A 131 1.61 8.50 -39.27
N ASN A 132 0.79 8.71 -38.24
CA ASN A 132 0.94 8.23 -36.85
C ASN A 132 0.61 6.73 -36.68
N ASN A 133 0.44 6.01 -37.78
CA ASN A 133 -0.08 4.65 -37.83
C ASN A 133 1.03 3.60 -38.02
N SER A 134 2.20 3.89 -37.46
CA SER A 134 3.43 3.09 -37.56
C SER A 134 3.65 2.26 -36.30
N PHE A 135 4.40 1.18 -36.43
CA PHE A 135 4.72 0.27 -35.32
C PHE A 135 6.21 -0.07 -35.33
N LEU A 136 6.87 0.14 -34.21
CA LEU A 136 8.25 -0.26 -33.99
C LEU A 136 8.25 -1.65 -33.32
N VAL A 137 9.15 -2.53 -33.75
CA VAL A 137 9.30 -3.87 -33.17
C VAL A 137 10.78 -4.20 -33.02
N SER A 138 11.15 -4.75 -31.86
CA SER A 138 12.49 -5.30 -31.60
C SER A 138 12.57 -6.78 -31.99
N SER A 139 13.71 -7.19 -32.54
CA SER A 139 14.00 -8.61 -32.72
C SER A 139 14.41 -9.20 -31.37
N HIS A 140 13.78 -10.26 -30.88
CA HIS A 140 14.20 -10.91 -29.62
C HIS A 140 15.19 -12.07 -29.83
N ASN A 141 15.57 -12.34 -31.08
CA ASN A 141 16.54 -13.38 -31.44
C ASN A 141 17.94 -12.78 -31.63
N GLU A 142 18.94 -13.39 -30.98
CA GLU A 142 20.31 -12.87 -31.03
C GLU A 142 20.93 -12.91 -32.43
N MET A 143 20.64 -13.95 -33.23
CA MET A 143 21.20 -14.08 -34.58
C MET A 143 20.61 -13.01 -35.50
N THR A 144 19.29 -12.83 -35.53
CA THR A 144 18.65 -11.84 -36.39
C THR A 144 19.02 -10.42 -36.00
N ALA A 145 19.13 -10.14 -34.70
CA ALA A 145 19.52 -8.81 -34.23
C ALA A 145 20.97 -8.40 -34.49
N SER A 146 21.83 -9.34 -34.91
CA SER A 146 23.15 -9.00 -35.46
C SER A 146 23.05 -8.29 -36.82
N SER A 147 21.96 -8.50 -37.54
CA SER A 147 21.69 -7.90 -38.85
C SER A 147 20.63 -6.80 -38.76
N TYR A 148 19.57 -7.02 -37.98
CA TYR A 148 18.42 -6.13 -37.82
C TYR A 148 17.93 -6.16 -36.37
N SER A 149 18.34 -5.19 -35.56
CA SER A 149 17.93 -5.06 -34.15
C SER A 149 16.44 -4.74 -34.00
N ALA A 150 15.89 -3.98 -34.95
CA ALA A 150 14.48 -3.60 -34.98
C ALA A 150 13.98 -3.38 -36.41
N ALA A 151 12.66 -3.26 -36.54
CA ALA A 151 12.01 -2.72 -37.72
C ALA A 151 11.00 -1.64 -37.31
N LEU A 152 11.04 -0.50 -37.99
CA LEU A 152 9.92 0.43 -38.00
C LEU A 152 9.05 0.11 -39.22
N ILE A 153 7.81 -0.26 -38.97
CA ILE A 153 6.85 -0.63 -39.99
C ILE A 153 5.85 0.52 -40.12
N THR A 154 5.76 1.07 -41.31
CA THR A 154 4.82 2.15 -41.66
C THR A 154 3.85 1.60 -42.73
N PRO A 155 2.71 2.26 -42.97
CA PRO A 155 1.84 1.88 -44.08
C PRO A 155 2.51 1.94 -45.47
N ASP A 156 3.58 2.72 -45.61
CA ASP A 156 4.26 2.97 -46.89
C ASP A 156 5.49 2.06 -47.10
N ASN A 157 6.20 1.73 -46.02
CA ASN A 157 7.48 1.01 -46.07
C ASN A 157 7.88 0.39 -44.73
N ILE A 158 8.85 -0.52 -44.79
CA ILE A 158 9.56 -1.12 -43.65
C ILE A 158 10.97 -0.55 -43.61
N GLN A 159 11.37 0.01 -42.47
CA GLN A 159 12.73 0.46 -42.23
C GLN A 159 13.39 -0.52 -41.25
N LEU A 160 14.39 -1.25 -41.73
CA LEU A 160 15.18 -2.14 -40.88
C LEU A 160 16.27 -1.34 -40.19
N ILE A 161 16.38 -1.52 -38.88
CA ILE A 161 17.23 -0.74 -37.99
C ILE A 161 18.27 -1.68 -37.39
N LEU A 162 19.53 -1.28 -37.43
CA LEU A 162 20.62 -1.96 -36.75
C LEU A 162 21.20 -1.03 -35.70
N CYS A 163 21.30 -1.54 -34.48
CA CYS A 163 21.93 -0.85 -33.37
C CYS A 163 23.10 -1.65 -32.83
N GLU A 164 24.14 -0.96 -32.36
CA GLU A 164 25.29 -1.63 -31.77
C GLU A 164 24.92 -2.30 -30.44
N ARG A 165 25.39 -3.54 -30.23
CA ARG A 165 25.13 -4.28 -28.98
C ARG A 165 25.77 -3.63 -27.74
N SER A 166 26.93 -3.01 -27.92
CA SER A 166 27.67 -2.27 -26.90
C SER A 166 27.16 -0.85 -26.67
N ASN A 167 26.37 -0.32 -27.60
CA ASN A 167 25.86 1.04 -27.55
C ASN A 167 24.48 1.11 -28.21
N ALA A 168 23.41 0.98 -27.41
CA ALA A 168 22.04 1.03 -27.89
C ALA A 168 21.64 2.43 -28.41
N THR A 169 22.50 3.44 -28.22
CA THR A 169 22.32 4.79 -28.79
C THR A 169 22.91 4.94 -30.20
N SER A 170 23.69 3.97 -30.68
CA SER A 170 24.22 3.94 -32.04
C SER A 170 23.29 3.11 -32.93
N CYS A 171 22.23 3.73 -33.44
CA CYS A 171 21.26 3.09 -34.33
C CYS A 171 21.27 3.73 -35.71
N ARG A 172 21.13 2.92 -36.75
CA ARG A 172 20.99 3.42 -38.12
C ARG A 172 20.00 2.57 -38.92
N ILE A 173 19.33 3.23 -39.86
CA ILE A 173 18.53 2.55 -40.88
C ILE A 173 19.50 1.87 -41.85
N VAL A 174 19.41 0.55 -41.94
CA VAL A 174 20.26 -0.25 -42.85
C VAL A 174 19.57 -0.56 -44.17
N GLN A 175 18.24 -0.60 -44.17
CA GLN A 175 17.45 -0.90 -45.35
C GLN A 175 16.05 -0.31 -45.26
N ILE A 176 15.53 0.15 -46.40
CA ILE A 176 14.14 0.61 -46.55
C ILE A 176 13.48 -0.22 -47.64
N ILE A 177 12.33 -0.83 -47.33
CA ILE A 177 11.62 -1.75 -48.21
C ILE A 177 10.20 -1.19 -48.42
N PRO A 178 9.84 -0.72 -49.62
CA PRO A 178 8.52 -0.17 -49.88
C PRO A 178 7.46 -1.28 -49.85
N PHE A 179 6.26 -0.97 -49.35
CA PHE A 179 5.13 -1.88 -49.47
C PHE A 179 4.73 -2.07 -50.94
N PRO A 180 4.37 -3.29 -51.36
CA PRO A 180 3.91 -3.54 -52.72
C PRO A 180 2.57 -2.82 -52.97
N SER A 181 2.28 -2.51 -54.24
CA SER A 181 1.09 -1.75 -54.63
C SER A 181 -0.25 -2.34 -54.13
N ILE A 182 -0.31 -3.66 -53.95
CA ILE A 182 -1.48 -4.36 -53.42
C ILE A 182 -1.81 -3.98 -51.96
N LEU A 183 -0.84 -3.44 -51.21
CA LEU A 183 -0.99 -2.99 -49.82
C LEU A 183 -1.11 -1.47 -49.69
N LEU A 184 -1.29 -0.71 -50.78
CA LEU A 184 -1.43 0.75 -50.73
C LEU A 184 -2.66 1.23 -49.94
N ASN A 185 -3.63 0.34 -49.69
CA ASN A 185 -4.81 0.64 -48.88
C ASN A 185 -4.61 0.38 -47.38
N THR A 186 -3.46 -0.17 -46.97
CA THR A 186 -3.10 -0.30 -45.56
C THR A 186 -3.03 1.09 -44.95
N LYS A 187 -3.82 1.35 -43.91
CA LYS A 187 -3.78 2.65 -43.22
C LYS A 187 -3.08 2.55 -41.89
N LYS A 188 -3.04 1.36 -41.28
CA LYS A 188 -2.51 1.16 -39.94
C LYS A 188 -1.79 -0.16 -39.73
N ILE A 189 -0.61 -0.06 -39.14
CA ILE A 189 0.13 -1.19 -38.58
C ILE A 189 -0.27 -1.34 -37.11
N ASN A 190 -0.69 -2.54 -36.73
CA ASN A 190 -1.16 -2.84 -35.37
C ASN A 190 -0.10 -3.56 -34.55
N ASP A 191 0.70 -4.44 -35.17
CA ASP A 191 1.73 -5.23 -34.47
C ASP A 191 2.79 -5.76 -35.45
N GLY A 192 3.94 -6.17 -34.93
CA GLY A 192 5.04 -6.77 -35.68
C GLY A 192 5.76 -7.84 -34.87
N LEU A 193 6.24 -8.90 -35.54
CA LEU A 193 6.86 -10.03 -34.85
C LEU A 193 7.97 -10.68 -35.68
N PHE A 194 9.20 -10.65 -35.16
CA PHE A 194 10.33 -11.40 -35.70
C PHE A 194 10.25 -12.89 -35.31
N ILE A 195 10.43 -13.80 -36.26
CA ILE A 195 10.45 -15.26 -36.05
C ILE A 195 11.61 -15.87 -36.83
N ASP A 196 12.54 -16.51 -36.12
CA ASP A 196 13.81 -16.98 -36.71
C ASP A 196 14.06 -18.49 -36.54
N ASP A 197 13.19 -19.20 -35.81
CA ASP A 197 13.37 -20.61 -35.41
C ASP A 197 12.90 -21.64 -36.47
N LEU A 198 12.86 -21.24 -37.75
CA LEU A 198 12.38 -22.07 -38.87
C LEU A 198 13.50 -22.63 -39.76
N GLY A 199 14.78 -22.46 -39.38
CA GLY A 199 15.93 -23.04 -40.09
C GLY A 199 16.44 -22.25 -41.31
N HIS A 200 15.99 -21.01 -41.51
CA HIS A 200 16.45 -20.05 -42.52
C HIS A 200 16.57 -18.64 -41.93
N VAL A 201 17.09 -17.66 -42.69
CA VAL A 201 17.26 -16.25 -42.28
C VAL A 201 15.89 -15.58 -42.10
N GLY A 202 15.23 -15.83 -40.96
CA GLY A 202 14.14 -15.05 -40.33
C GLY A 202 12.92 -14.57 -41.14
N TRP A 203 11.78 -14.45 -40.49
CA TRP A 203 10.60 -13.75 -41.01
C TRP A 203 10.22 -12.60 -40.09
N LEU A 204 9.81 -11.48 -40.68
CA LEU A 204 9.09 -10.42 -39.97
C LEU A 204 7.62 -10.48 -40.35
N TYR A 205 6.79 -10.93 -39.41
CA TYR A 205 5.34 -10.91 -39.54
C TYR A 205 4.80 -9.52 -39.22
N ILE A 206 3.80 -9.10 -39.98
CA ILE A 206 3.24 -7.75 -39.91
C ILE A 206 1.72 -7.88 -39.80
N ALA A 207 1.18 -7.41 -38.68
CA ALA A 207 -0.25 -7.28 -38.48
C ALA A 207 -0.69 -5.86 -38.82
N ALA A 208 -1.65 -5.76 -39.73
CA ALA A 208 -2.18 -4.49 -40.19
C ALA A 208 -3.71 -4.51 -40.25
N ASP A 209 -4.32 -3.34 -40.43
CA ASP A 209 -5.74 -3.20 -40.70
C ASP A 209 -6.18 -3.91 -41.99
N SER A 210 -5.25 -4.08 -42.94
CA SER A 210 -5.44 -4.79 -44.20
C SER A 210 -5.33 -6.31 -44.11
N GLY A 211 -4.69 -6.88 -43.08
CA GLY A 211 -4.40 -8.32 -43.06
C GLY A 211 -3.12 -8.72 -42.32
N LEU A 212 -2.77 -10.00 -42.50
CA LEU A 212 -1.48 -10.54 -42.09
C LEU A 212 -0.52 -10.56 -43.28
N HIS A 213 0.66 -9.97 -43.11
CA HIS A 213 1.70 -9.93 -44.12
C HIS A 213 3.01 -10.49 -43.55
N GLY A 214 3.94 -10.88 -44.41
CA GLY A 214 5.26 -11.34 -43.97
C GLY A 214 6.37 -10.82 -44.87
N LEU A 215 7.44 -10.35 -44.27
CA LEU A 215 8.70 -10.05 -44.94
C LEU A 215 9.65 -11.23 -44.71
N ASP A 216 10.10 -11.83 -45.80
CA ASP A 216 11.19 -12.81 -45.77
C ASP A 216 12.52 -12.04 -45.69
N LEU A 217 13.25 -12.21 -44.58
CA LEU A 217 14.50 -11.47 -44.34
C LEU A 217 15.67 -12.01 -45.18
N SER A 218 15.52 -13.14 -45.85
CA SER A 218 16.53 -13.70 -46.76
C SER A 218 16.42 -13.11 -48.17
N THR A 219 15.20 -12.90 -48.65
CA THR A 219 14.93 -12.40 -50.01
C THR A 219 14.52 -10.93 -50.04
N MET A 220 14.18 -10.36 -48.88
CA MET A 220 13.61 -9.02 -48.72
C MET A 220 12.30 -8.81 -49.49
N MET A 221 11.58 -9.91 -49.75
CA MET A 221 10.30 -9.92 -50.43
C MET A 221 9.16 -9.86 -49.42
N ILE A 222 8.18 -8.99 -49.68
CA ILE A 222 6.94 -8.91 -48.90
C ILE A 222 5.90 -9.85 -49.51
N TYR A 223 5.37 -10.76 -48.70
CA TYR A 223 4.29 -11.68 -49.00
C TYR A 223 2.98 -11.16 -48.37
N PRO A 224 2.06 -10.63 -49.19
CA PRO A 224 0.80 -10.11 -48.70
C PRO A 224 -0.22 -11.23 -48.41
N TYR A 225 -1.09 -11.02 -47.42
CA TYR A 225 -2.23 -11.90 -47.09
C TYR A 225 -1.79 -13.35 -46.84
N LEU A 226 -0.85 -13.53 -45.91
CA LEU A 226 -0.45 -14.86 -45.47
C LEU A 226 -1.70 -15.65 -45.07
N ASN A 227 -1.87 -16.83 -45.68
CA ASN A 227 -3.04 -17.70 -45.52
C ASN A 227 -4.39 -17.05 -45.88
N ALA A 228 -4.41 -16.10 -46.81
CA ALA A 228 -5.60 -15.35 -47.19
C ALA A 228 -6.26 -14.60 -46.01
N ILE A 229 -5.48 -14.27 -44.96
CA ILE A 229 -5.94 -13.43 -43.86
C ILE A 229 -5.89 -11.97 -44.33
N ASN A 230 -7.02 -11.49 -44.86
CA ASN A 230 -7.22 -10.15 -45.41
C ASN A 230 -8.20 -9.30 -44.58
N VAL A 231 -8.21 -9.54 -43.27
CA VAL A 231 -8.99 -8.82 -42.27
C VAL A 231 -8.04 -8.21 -41.25
N SER A 232 -8.47 -7.15 -40.55
CA SER A 232 -7.65 -6.50 -39.53
C SER A 232 -7.12 -7.50 -38.50
N VAL A 233 -5.78 -7.55 -38.39
CA VAL A 233 -5.07 -8.35 -37.39
C VAL A 233 -4.62 -7.39 -36.30
N SER A 234 -5.03 -7.65 -35.05
CA SER A 234 -4.79 -6.75 -33.93
C SER A 234 -3.47 -7.01 -33.22
N SER A 235 -3.05 -8.27 -33.08
CA SER A 235 -1.83 -8.64 -32.36
C SER A 235 -1.29 -10.00 -32.80
N LEU A 236 0.01 -10.21 -32.60
CA LEU A 236 0.77 -11.41 -32.92
C LEU A 236 1.49 -11.96 -31.68
N ALA A 237 1.64 -13.28 -31.60
CA ALA A 237 2.50 -13.90 -30.59
C ALA A 237 3.20 -15.14 -31.14
N TRP A 238 4.35 -15.49 -30.56
CA TRP A 238 5.16 -16.65 -30.95
C TRP A 238 5.49 -17.51 -29.73
N SER A 239 5.30 -18.82 -29.88
CA SER A 239 5.88 -19.81 -28.98
C SER A 239 7.10 -20.45 -29.63
N SER A 240 8.27 -20.20 -29.05
CA SER A 240 9.52 -20.84 -29.47
C SER A 240 9.48 -22.35 -29.22
N LYS A 241 9.05 -22.75 -28.02
CA LYS A 241 8.94 -24.14 -27.57
C LYS A 241 8.10 -25.02 -28.51
N TRP A 242 6.96 -24.50 -28.96
CA TRP A 242 6.03 -25.26 -29.81
C TRP A 242 6.11 -24.90 -31.29
N GLN A 243 7.02 -23.98 -31.65
CA GLN A 243 7.16 -23.40 -32.99
C GLN A 243 5.80 -23.00 -33.57
N THR A 244 5.04 -22.20 -32.82
CA THR A 244 3.65 -21.85 -33.15
C THR A 244 3.46 -20.34 -33.15
N ILE A 245 2.93 -19.80 -34.25
CA ILE A 245 2.51 -18.40 -34.36
C ILE A 245 1.00 -18.28 -34.11
N PHE A 246 0.62 -17.21 -33.43
CA PHE A 246 -0.75 -16.82 -33.16
C PHE A 246 -1.02 -15.45 -33.77
N ALA A 247 -2.16 -15.29 -34.43
CA ALA A 247 -2.62 -14.00 -34.96
C ALA A 247 -4.07 -13.74 -34.53
N GLY A 248 -4.27 -12.67 -33.77
CA GLY A 248 -5.56 -12.24 -33.27
C GLY A 248 -6.27 -11.33 -34.26
N THR A 249 -7.57 -11.52 -34.44
CA THR A 249 -8.44 -10.63 -35.23
C THR A 249 -9.67 -10.27 -34.39
N GLU A 250 -10.60 -9.50 -34.95
CA GLU A 250 -11.87 -9.21 -34.28
C GLU A 250 -12.74 -10.46 -34.05
N ALA A 251 -12.72 -11.42 -34.99
CA ALA A 251 -13.64 -12.57 -34.96
C ALA A 251 -12.95 -13.94 -34.82
N LYS A 252 -11.63 -14.03 -35.02
CA LYS A 252 -10.87 -15.29 -35.06
C LYS A 252 -9.51 -15.19 -34.39
N LEU A 253 -9.11 -16.26 -33.70
CA LEU A 253 -7.72 -16.52 -33.33
C LEU A 253 -7.13 -17.52 -34.31
N TRP A 254 -6.15 -17.08 -35.11
CA TRP A 254 -5.44 -17.92 -36.07
C TRP A 254 -4.20 -18.54 -35.42
N ILE A 255 -3.94 -19.80 -35.71
CA ILE A 255 -2.85 -20.60 -35.15
C ILE A 255 -2.15 -21.36 -36.28
N GLN A 256 -0.83 -21.21 -36.39
CA GLN A 256 -0.03 -22.01 -37.32
C GLN A 256 1.17 -22.59 -36.60
N GLN A 257 1.31 -23.92 -36.71
CA GLN A 257 2.43 -24.67 -36.15
C GLN A 257 3.41 -25.08 -37.26
N TYR A 258 4.70 -25.01 -36.96
CA TYR A 258 5.78 -25.34 -37.89
C TYR A 258 6.46 -26.68 -37.62
N SER A 259 6.32 -27.24 -36.41
CA SER A 259 6.86 -28.55 -36.03
C SER A 259 6.11 -29.73 -36.69
N THR A 260 6.82 -30.85 -36.91
CA THR A 260 6.57 -31.86 -37.94
C THR A 260 5.17 -32.52 -37.99
N LYS A 261 4.72 -32.77 -39.24
CA LYS A 261 3.52 -33.50 -39.75
C LYS A 261 2.21 -32.71 -39.97
N ASN A 262 1.96 -31.58 -39.32
CA ASN A 262 0.78 -30.74 -39.61
C ASN A 262 1.21 -29.36 -40.11
N LYS A 263 1.20 -29.17 -41.43
CA LYS A 263 1.40 -27.85 -42.04
C LYS A 263 0.03 -27.25 -42.35
N GLY A 264 -0.32 -26.16 -41.69
CA GLY A 264 -1.55 -25.42 -42.00
C GLY A 264 -1.92 -24.43 -40.91
N TRP A 265 -2.48 -23.30 -41.33
CA TRP A 265 -3.18 -22.40 -40.45
C TRP A 265 -4.54 -22.99 -40.10
N ARG A 266 -4.91 -22.93 -38.83
CA ARG A 266 -6.28 -23.13 -38.36
C ARG A 266 -6.75 -21.87 -37.64
N PHE A 267 -8.05 -21.75 -37.42
CA PHE A 267 -8.59 -20.70 -36.58
C PHE A 267 -9.64 -21.23 -35.62
N GLU A 268 -9.75 -20.57 -34.48
CA GLU A 268 -10.85 -20.71 -33.54
C GLU A 268 -11.71 -19.45 -33.61
N HIS A 269 -13.03 -19.60 -33.62
CA HIS A 269 -13.93 -18.46 -33.59
C HIS A 269 -13.96 -17.83 -32.20
N ILE A 270 -13.77 -16.51 -32.14
CA ILE A 270 -13.72 -15.74 -30.89
C ILE A 270 -15.05 -15.89 -30.15
N ASN A 271 -16.19 -15.53 -30.75
CA ASN A 271 -17.51 -15.45 -30.09
C ASN A 271 -18.01 -16.73 -29.37
N ALA A 272 -17.38 -17.89 -29.57
CA ALA A 272 -17.71 -19.14 -28.87
C ALA A 272 -16.83 -19.43 -27.63
N PHE A 273 -15.62 -18.88 -27.58
CA PHE A 273 -14.61 -19.18 -26.55
C PHE A 273 -14.00 -17.93 -25.89
N ILE A 274 -14.19 -16.77 -26.51
CA ILE A 274 -13.73 -15.45 -26.13
C ILE A 274 -14.90 -14.48 -26.34
N ASP A 275 -15.24 -13.70 -25.33
CA ASP A 275 -16.45 -12.85 -25.31
C ASP A 275 -16.24 -11.44 -25.90
N ALA A 276 -15.06 -11.17 -26.47
CA ALA A 276 -14.71 -9.87 -27.05
C ALA A 276 -13.54 -9.95 -28.05
N PRO A 277 -13.39 -8.93 -28.92
CA PRO A 277 -12.22 -8.81 -29.81
C PRO A 277 -10.90 -8.86 -29.05
N ILE A 278 -9.90 -9.49 -29.68
CA ILE A 278 -8.53 -9.59 -29.12
C ILE A 278 -7.85 -8.22 -29.23
N THR A 279 -7.38 -7.69 -28.12
CA THR A 279 -6.62 -6.43 -28.06
C THR A 279 -5.11 -6.66 -28.04
N SER A 280 -4.65 -7.75 -27.42
CA SER A 280 -3.22 -8.07 -27.30
C SER A 280 -2.99 -9.56 -27.07
N LEU A 281 -1.91 -10.10 -27.63
CA LEU A 281 -1.45 -11.47 -27.46
C LEU A 281 -0.03 -11.50 -26.87
N VAL A 282 0.17 -12.32 -25.85
CA VAL A 282 1.49 -12.53 -25.24
C VAL A 282 1.69 -14.02 -24.96
N TYR A 283 2.75 -14.63 -25.48
CA TYR A 283 3.11 -16.01 -25.10
C TYR A 283 4.15 -15.98 -23.99
N ASN A 284 3.79 -16.50 -22.81
CA ASN A 284 4.70 -16.60 -21.67
C ASN A 284 5.33 -17.99 -21.67
N ASP A 285 6.59 -18.09 -22.12
CA ASP A 285 7.33 -19.35 -22.20
C ASP A 285 7.57 -20.00 -20.83
N VAL A 286 7.61 -19.22 -19.73
CA VAL A 286 7.82 -19.74 -18.37
C VAL A 286 6.56 -20.43 -17.85
N GLN A 287 5.40 -19.81 -18.06
CA GLN A 287 4.10 -20.39 -17.70
C GLN A 287 3.61 -21.42 -18.73
N ASP A 288 4.24 -21.44 -19.92
CA ASP A 288 3.87 -22.22 -21.09
C ASP A 288 2.41 -21.99 -21.53
N LYS A 289 2.02 -20.71 -21.62
CA LYS A 289 0.65 -20.28 -21.94
C LYS A 289 0.63 -19.05 -22.82
N LEU A 290 -0.33 -19.00 -23.75
CA LEU A 290 -0.72 -17.77 -24.44
C LEU A 290 -1.72 -17.01 -23.56
N TRP A 291 -1.43 -15.74 -23.33
CA TRP A 291 -2.31 -14.77 -22.72
C TRP A 291 -3.01 -13.97 -23.82
N ILE A 292 -4.34 -13.95 -23.74
CA ILE A 292 -5.20 -13.26 -24.69
C ILE A 292 -5.91 -12.13 -23.96
N GLY A 293 -5.51 -10.91 -24.27
CA GLY A 293 -6.14 -9.68 -23.79
C GLY A 293 -7.39 -9.35 -24.59
N GLN A 294 -8.47 -9.01 -23.90
CA GLN A 294 -9.68 -8.47 -24.51
C GLN A 294 -10.21 -7.27 -23.72
N ASN A 295 -11.03 -6.43 -24.35
CA ASN A 295 -11.66 -5.32 -23.64
C ASN A 295 -12.55 -5.79 -22.46
N THR A 296 -13.08 -7.01 -22.49
CA THR A 296 -13.91 -7.56 -21.40
C THR A 296 -13.17 -8.55 -20.51
N GLY A 297 -11.91 -8.89 -20.74
CA GLY A 297 -11.28 -9.93 -19.93
C GLY A 297 -9.91 -10.42 -20.35
N ILE A 298 -9.52 -11.54 -19.73
CA ILE A 298 -8.30 -12.29 -20.00
C ILE A 298 -8.63 -13.78 -20.16
N THR A 299 -8.26 -14.33 -21.32
CA THR A 299 -8.37 -15.76 -21.61
C THR A 299 -6.97 -16.34 -21.79
N LEU A 300 -6.76 -17.56 -21.28
CA LEU A 300 -5.51 -18.29 -21.41
C LEU A 300 -5.68 -19.42 -22.41
N LEU A 301 -4.64 -19.66 -23.20
CA LEU A 301 -4.52 -20.82 -24.06
C LEU A 301 -3.33 -21.66 -23.61
N SER A 302 -3.60 -22.91 -23.25
CA SER A 302 -2.58 -23.84 -22.75
C SER A 302 -2.37 -25.00 -23.72
N PRO A 303 -1.12 -25.44 -23.95
CA PRO A 303 -0.80 -26.53 -24.86
C PRO A 303 -1.19 -27.89 -24.26
N ILE A 304 -1.64 -28.81 -25.11
CA ILE A 304 -1.84 -30.22 -24.79
C ILE A 304 -1.10 -31.05 -25.82
N VAL A 305 -0.16 -31.89 -25.36
CA VAL A 305 0.49 -32.88 -26.20
C VAL A 305 -0.35 -34.16 -26.17
N MET A 306 -0.94 -34.50 -27.31
CA MET A 306 -1.72 -35.73 -27.48
C MET A 306 -0.79 -36.94 -27.51
N SER A 307 -1.33 -38.14 -27.24
CA SER A 307 -0.58 -39.40 -27.36
C SER A 307 0.01 -39.66 -28.75
N THR A 308 -0.56 -39.02 -29.77
CA THR A 308 -0.09 -39.02 -31.16
C THR A 308 1.11 -38.12 -31.42
N GLY A 309 1.49 -37.30 -30.43
CA GLY A 309 2.49 -36.23 -30.56
C GLY A 309 1.94 -34.92 -31.13
N HIS A 310 0.65 -34.87 -31.52
CA HIS A 310 0.01 -33.63 -31.97
C HIS A 310 -0.19 -32.66 -30.81
N ILE A 311 0.07 -31.37 -31.06
CA ILE A 311 -0.14 -30.31 -30.09
C ILE A 311 -1.49 -29.64 -30.37
N HIS A 312 -2.35 -29.67 -29.37
CA HIS A 312 -3.61 -28.96 -29.34
C HIS A 312 -3.59 -27.89 -28.26
N TRP A 313 -4.64 -27.07 -28.22
CA TRP A 313 -4.74 -25.92 -27.36
C TRP A 313 -6.11 -25.94 -26.70
N TYR A 314 -6.16 -25.67 -25.40
CA TYR A 314 -7.42 -25.52 -24.68
C TYR A 314 -7.51 -24.15 -24.01
N PHE A 315 -8.73 -23.63 -23.92
CA PHE A 315 -9.03 -22.33 -23.37
C PHE A 315 -9.38 -22.44 -21.88
N SER A 316 -8.93 -21.47 -21.08
CA SER A 316 -9.47 -21.21 -19.75
C SER A 316 -9.66 -19.70 -19.54
N ARG A 317 -10.70 -19.31 -18.81
CA ARG A 317 -10.98 -17.90 -18.50
C ARG A 317 -10.31 -17.56 -17.17
N LEU A 318 -9.36 -16.62 -17.18
CA LEU A 318 -8.71 -16.17 -15.95
C LEU A 318 -9.64 -15.22 -15.18
N ALA A 319 -10.04 -14.13 -15.84
CA ALA A 319 -10.86 -13.06 -15.29
C ALA A 319 -11.63 -12.33 -16.39
N GLY A 320 -12.73 -11.67 -16.04
CA GLY A 320 -13.53 -10.88 -16.98
C GLY A 320 -14.33 -9.75 -16.32
N HIS A 321 -14.99 -8.96 -17.17
CA HIS A 321 -15.88 -7.85 -16.79
C HIS A 321 -17.09 -8.38 -16.01
N ILE A 322 -17.62 -9.52 -16.46
CA ILE A 322 -18.62 -10.30 -15.74
C ILE A 322 -17.90 -11.52 -15.14
N SER A 323 -18.17 -11.82 -13.86
CA SER A 323 -17.70 -13.07 -13.25
C SER A 323 -18.46 -14.24 -13.88
N ASN A 324 -17.86 -14.89 -14.86
CA ASN A 324 -18.44 -16.10 -15.45
C ASN A 324 -18.24 -17.29 -14.48
N PRO A 325 -19.27 -18.15 -14.28
CA PRO A 325 -19.07 -19.43 -13.62
C PRO A 325 -17.93 -20.19 -14.34
N GLY A 326 -16.83 -20.46 -13.63
CA GLY A 326 -15.63 -21.08 -14.20
C GLY A 326 -14.43 -20.15 -14.44
N SER A 327 -14.51 -18.85 -14.10
CA SER A 327 -13.31 -18.01 -14.03
C SER A 327 -12.42 -18.45 -12.85
N ASP A 328 -11.12 -18.59 -13.06
CA ASP A 328 -10.19 -19.04 -12.01
C ASP A 328 -10.14 -18.05 -10.83
N ILE A 329 -10.19 -16.75 -11.12
CA ILE A 329 -9.95 -15.68 -10.13
C ILE A 329 -11.16 -14.77 -9.92
N GLY A 330 -12.07 -14.69 -10.89
CA GLY A 330 -13.30 -13.89 -10.78
C GLY A 330 -13.31 -12.73 -11.75
N ARG A 331 -13.43 -11.50 -11.21
CA ARG A 331 -13.50 -10.28 -12.00
C ARG A 331 -12.12 -9.65 -12.16
N LEU A 332 -11.93 -8.90 -13.25
CA LEU A 332 -10.76 -8.03 -13.40
C LEU A 332 -10.87 -6.82 -12.46
N PRO A 333 -9.76 -6.22 -12.00
CA PRO A 333 -9.84 -4.91 -11.36
C PRO A 333 -10.40 -3.87 -12.31
N PHE A 334 -9.81 -3.73 -13.51
CA PHE A 334 -10.34 -2.88 -14.58
C PHE A 334 -10.51 -3.67 -15.87
N ALA A 335 -11.59 -3.37 -16.60
CA ALA A 335 -11.79 -3.83 -17.97
C ALA A 335 -11.11 -2.89 -18.97
N ASN A 336 -11.45 -3.01 -20.26
CA ASN A 336 -10.85 -2.31 -21.38
C ASN A 336 -9.33 -2.50 -21.40
N ILE A 337 -8.89 -3.77 -21.39
CA ILE A 337 -7.47 -4.12 -21.51
C ILE A 337 -6.97 -3.69 -22.88
N THR A 338 -6.01 -2.78 -22.89
CA THR A 338 -5.44 -2.19 -24.10
C THR A 338 -4.21 -2.93 -24.58
N ILE A 339 -3.38 -3.42 -23.65
CA ILE A 339 -2.12 -4.08 -23.96
C ILE A 339 -1.68 -5.04 -22.84
N LEU A 340 -1.03 -6.13 -23.22
CA LEU A 340 -0.33 -7.04 -22.30
C LEU A 340 1.18 -6.86 -22.45
N GLY A 341 1.92 -7.06 -21.37
CA GLY A 341 3.38 -7.01 -21.36
C GLY A 341 3.97 -7.99 -20.36
N PHE A 342 5.16 -8.50 -20.66
CA PHE A 342 5.93 -9.34 -19.74
C PHE A 342 7.42 -9.24 -20.04
N SER A 343 8.22 -9.69 -19.09
CA SER A 343 9.66 -9.74 -19.24
C SER A 343 10.07 -10.91 -20.15
N HIS A 344 10.77 -10.60 -21.26
CA HIS A 344 11.36 -11.62 -22.15
C HIS A 344 12.72 -12.18 -21.64
N SER A 345 13.09 -11.91 -20.39
CA SER A 345 14.32 -12.40 -19.77
C SER A 345 14.24 -13.89 -19.45
N LYS A 346 15.34 -14.62 -19.68
CA LYS A 346 15.49 -16.01 -19.21
C LYS A 346 15.73 -16.11 -17.69
N PHE A 347 15.95 -14.98 -17.00
CA PHE A 347 16.46 -14.93 -15.63
C PHE A 347 15.46 -14.43 -14.57
N SER A 348 14.28 -13.89 -14.91
CA SER A 348 13.32 -13.43 -13.87
C SER A 348 11.95 -12.99 -14.39
N ASP A 349 10.99 -13.12 -13.47
CA ASP A 349 9.59 -12.67 -13.44
C ASP A 349 8.63 -13.22 -14.52
N SER A 350 7.80 -14.19 -14.13
CA SER A 350 6.74 -14.76 -14.98
C SER A 350 5.40 -14.01 -14.86
N ARG A 351 5.34 -12.93 -14.08
CA ARG A 351 4.14 -12.12 -13.90
C ARG A 351 3.81 -11.37 -15.18
N ILE A 352 2.51 -11.20 -15.40
CA ILE A 352 1.98 -10.50 -16.56
C ILE A 352 1.52 -9.12 -16.13
N TRP A 353 1.85 -8.14 -16.96
CA TRP A 353 1.39 -6.77 -16.82
C TRP A 353 0.31 -6.46 -17.84
N LEU A 354 -0.66 -5.66 -17.43
CA LEU A 354 -1.82 -5.31 -18.22
C LEU A 354 -2.00 -3.79 -18.20
N GLY A 355 -2.07 -3.18 -19.37
CA GLY A 355 -2.53 -1.81 -19.54
C GLY A 355 -4.05 -1.76 -19.74
N SER A 356 -4.67 -0.70 -19.24
CA SER A 356 -6.10 -0.42 -19.40
C SER A 356 -6.36 1.08 -19.54
N VAL A 357 -7.61 1.45 -19.72
CA VAL A 357 -8.03 2.87 -19.72
C VAL A 357 -7.88 3.55 -18.34
N HIS A 358 -7.76 2.78 -17.27
CA HIS A 358 -7.62 3.28 -15.90
C HIS A 358 -6.18 3.23 -15.35
N GLY A 359 -5.23 2.69 -16.11
CA GLY A 359 -3.84 2.53 -15.65
C GLY A 359 -3.35 1.10 -15.86
N VAL A 360 -2.44 0.66 -14.99
CA VAL A 360 -1.71 -0.61 -15.13
C VAL A 360 -2.07 -1.58 -14.01
N MET A 361 -2.12 -2.86 -14.31
CA MET A 361 -2.28 -3.94 -13.34
C MET A 361 -1.16 -4.97 -13.50
N ARG A 362 -0.68 -5.55 -12.41
CA ARG A 362 0.26 -6.68 -12.43
C ARG A 362 -0.42 -7.90 -11.84
N PHE A 363 -0.30 -9.03 -12.53
CA PHE A 363 -0.88 -10.29 -12.13
C PHE A 363 0.18 -11.31 -11.73
N ASP A 364 0.02 -11.93 -10.55
CA ASP A 364 0.87 -13.01 -10.06
C ASP A 364 0.09 -14.30 -9.80
N SER A 365 0.35 -15.32 -10.62
CA SER A 365 -0.28 -16.63 -10.56
C SER A 365 0.10 -17.47 -9.33
N ASN A 366 1.18 -17.10 -8.63
CA ASN A 366 1.73 -17.90 -7.52
C ASN A 366 1.23 -17.45 -6.14
N THR A 367 0.39 -16.42 -6.07
CA THR A 367 -0.07 -15.84 -4.80
C THR A 367 -1.51 -16.21 -4.48
N SER A 368 -1.96 -15.91 -3.26
CA SER A 368 -3.37 -16.06 -2.89
C SER A 368 -4.26 -15.16 -3.74
N LYS A 369 -5.53 -15.53 -3.95
CA LYS A 369 -6.47 -14.75 -4.79
C LYS A 369 -6.59 -13.27 -4.39
N LEU A 370 -6.35 -12.93 -3.11
CA LEU A 370 -6.39 -11.56 -2.62
C LEU A 370 -5.18 -10.72 -3.07
N ASN A 371 -4.01 -11.34 -3.25
CA ASN A 371 -2.76 -10.69 -3.62
C ASN A 371 -2.39 -10.89 -5.11
N ALA A 372 -3.22 -11.63 -5.84
CA ALA A 372 -2.95 -11.98 -7.24
C ALA A 372 -2.92 -10.76 -8.15
N TRP A 373 -3.62 -9.69 -7.78
CA TRP A 373 -3.58 -8.40 -8.47
C TRP A 373 -2.82 -7.37 -7.66
N ARG A 374 -1.96 -6.59 -8.33
CA ARG A 374 -1.55 -5.26 -7.90
C ARG A 374 -2.09 -4.23 -8.89
N VAL A 375 -2.72 -3.18 -8.38
CA VAL A 375 -3.40 -2.17 -9.20
C VAL A 375 -2.70 -0.82 -9.10
N PHE A 376 -2.43 -0.21 -10.25
CA PHE A 376 -1.71 1.06 -10.38
C PHE A 376 -2.54 2.04 -11.24
N ASN A 377 -3.58 2.63 -10.66
CA ASN A 377 -4.59 3.45 -11.37
C ASN A 377 -4.67 4.93 -10.95
N SER A 378 -3.98 5.33 -9.88
CA SER A 378 -4.00 6.71 -9.36
C SER A 378 -2.79 7.54 -9.76
N ALA A 379 -2.86 8.84 -9.47
CA ALA A 379 -1.76 9.79 -9.60
C ALA A 379 -0.47 9.36 -8.86
N ARG A 380 -0.60 8.49 -7.85
CA ARG A 380 0.53 7.84 -7.17
C ARG A 380 1.40 7.05 -8.13
N TYR A 381 0.84 6.50 -9.21
CA TYR A 381 1.55 5.62 -10.14
C TYR A 381 1.54 6.14 -11.58
N MET A 382 0.46 6.80 -11.97
CA MET A 382 0.22 7.25 -13.33
C MET A 382 0.36 8.78 -13.42
N PRO A 383 0.84 9.32 -14.56
CA PRO A 383 0.92 10.77 -14.79
C PRO A 383 -0.48 11.34 -15.10
N ASN A 384 -1.41 11.27 -14.15
CA ASN A 384 -2.79 11.73 -14.35
C ASN A 384 -3.48 12.06 -13.01
N SER A 385 -4.39 13.03 -13.04
CA SER A 385 -5.24 13.41 -11.90
C SER A 385 -6.68 12.88 -11.99
N GLN A 386 -7.06 12.28 -13.11
CA GLN A 386 -8.42 11.80 -13.39
C GLN A 386 -8.56 10.29 -13.22
N SER A 387 -9.78 9.75 -13.33
CA SER A 387 -10.00 8.30 -13.27
C SER A 387 -9.52 7.53 -14.50
N GLN A 388 -9.33 8.21 -15.64
CA GLN A 388 -8.89 7.61 -16.91
C GLN A 388 -7.59 8.23 -17.40
N VAL A 389 -6.64 7.38 -17.82
CA VAL A 389 -5.29 7.76 -18.29
C VAL A 389 -4.90 7.07 -19.61
N ASN A 390 -5.67 6.08 -20.07
CA ASN A 390 -5.45 5.36 -21.33
C ASN A 390 -4.00 4.91 -21.59
N VAL A 391 -3.65 3.72 -21.11
CA VAL A 391 -2.35 3.09 -21.42
C VAL A 391 -2.37 2.58 -22.86
N SER A 392 -1.52 3.12 -23.73
CA SER A 392 -1.45 2.77 -25.16
C SER A 392 -0.33 1.78 -25.49
N SER A 393 0.74 1.78 -24.70
CA SER A 393 1.91 0.91 -24.90
C SER A 393 2.54 0.55 -23.56
N LEU A 394 3.16 -0.63 -23.49
CA LEU A 394 3.74 -1.17 -22.28
C LEU A 394 5.02 -1.96 -22.61
N ALA A 395 6.14 -1.51 -22.07
CA ALA A 395 7.41 -2.24 -22.12
C ALA A 395 7.76 -2.79 -20.74
N VAL A 396 8.13 -4.06 -20.65
CA VAL A 396 8.59 -4.67 -19.40
C VAL A 396 10.04 -5.07 -19.54
N LEU A 397 10.86 -4.57 -18.63
CA LEU A 397 12.29 -4.81 -18.55
C LEU A 397 12.57 -5.75 -17.37
N SER A 398 13.57 -6.60 -17.55
CA SER A 398 14.10 -7.44 -16.48
C SER A 398 15.50 -6.98 -16.12
N HIS A 399 15.83 -7.05 -14.83
CA HIS A 399 17.15 -6.74 -14.36
C HIS A 399 18.15 -7.85 -14.71
N ARG A 400 19.41 -7.45 -14.91
CA ARG A 400 20.51 -8.34 -15.28
C ARG A 400 20.95 -9.14 -14.05
N GLY A 401 21.13 -10.46 -14.19
CA GLY A 401 21.38 -11.40 -13.09
C GLY A 401 22.73 -11.27 -12.37
N ASP A 402 23.54 -10.28 -12.74
CA ASP A 402 24.82 -9.88 -12.14
C ASP A 402 24.67 -8.72 -11.13
N ARG A 403 23.48 -8.12 -11.00
CA ARG A 403 23.16 -7.16 -9.94
C ARG A 403 22.62 -7.88 -8.69
N PRO A 404 22.68 -7.27 -7.49
CA PRO A 404 22.13 -7.88 -6.28
C PRO A 404 20.68 -8.30 -6.52
N SER A 405 20.24 -9.38 -5.86
CA SER A 405 18.89 -9.98 -5.86
C SER A 405 17.73 -9.01 -5.53
N ASN A 406 18.00 -7.71 -5.45
CA ASN A 406 17.20 -6.70 -4.78
C ASN A 406 16.39 -5.84 -5.76
N LEU A 407 16.37 -6.16 -7.07
CA LEU A 407 15.60 -5.44 -8.09
C LEU A 407 14.82 -6.40 -8.99
N ASP A 408 13.51 -6.20 -9.06
CA ASP A 408 12.56 -7.01 -9.85
C ASP A 408 12.17 -6.28 -11.16
N SER A 409 11.22 -6.78 -11.96
CA SER A 409 10.85 -6.21 -13.26
C SER A 409 10.46 -4.72 -13.18
N THR A 410 10.79 -3.96 -14.24
CA THR A 410 10.38 -2.57 -14.42
C THR A 410 9.41 -2.48 -15.58
N ALA A 411 8.24 -1.88 -15.36
CA ALA A 411 7.25 -1.61 -16.40
C ALA A 411 7.29 -0.14 -16.79
N VAL A 412 7.31 0.14 -18.09
CA VAL A 412 7.19 1.49 -18.65
C VAL A 412 5.88 1.54 -19.44
N ALA A 413 4.93 2.30 -18.92
CA ALA A 413 3.63 2.51 -19.54
C ALA A 413 3.58 3.87 -20.23
N VAL A 414 3.18 3.86 -21.49
CA VAL A 414 2.88 5.06 -22.28
C VAL A 414 1.41 5.38 -22.12
N THR A 415 1.10 6.62 -21.78
CA THR A 415 -0.27 7.10 -21.57
C THR A 415 -0.60 8.26 -22.50
N ASN A 416 -1.85 8.72 -22.51
CA ASN A 416 -2.22 9.92 -23.26
C ASN A 416 -1.74 11.24 -22.62
N ARG A 417 -1.16 11.19 -21.41
CA ARG A 417 -0.64 12.36 -20.67
C ARG A 417 0.89 12.36 -20.53
N GLY A 418 1.50 11.18 -20.53
CA GLY A 418 2.89 11.03 -20.13
C GLY A 418 3.38 9.58 -20.09
N LEU A 419 4.51 9.37 -19.41
CA LEU A 419 5.06 8.05 -19.11
C LEU A 419 4.94 7.75 -17.60
N ALA A 420 4.60 6.50 -17.28
CA ALA A 420 4.74 5.93 -15.95
C ALA A 420 5.82 4.85 -15.97
N ILE A 421 6.82 4.98 -15.10
CA ILE A 421 7.87 3.97 -14.90
C ILE A 421 7.65 3.36 -13.51
N LEU A 422 7.29 2.08 -13.49
CA LEU A 422 6.97 1.32 -12.28
C LEU A 422 8.07 0.28 -12.05
N ARG A 423 8.91 0.49 -11.03
CA ARG A 423 10.02 -0.41 -10.68
C ARG A 423 9.81 -1.04 -9.31
N PHE A 424 10.11 -2.33 -9.19
CA PHE A 424 10.09 -3.01 -7.91
C PHE A 424 11.49 -3.15 -7.34
N GLU A 425 11.62 -2.75 -6.09
CA GLU A 425 12.84 -2.90 -5.31
C GLU A 425 12.56 -3.80 -4.11
N MET A 426 13.55 -4.59 -3.71
CA MET A 426 13.51 -5.31 -2.45
C MET A 426 13.82 -4.35 -1.31
N TRP A 427 12.89 -4.28 -0.38
CA TRP A 427 12.95 -3.45 0.81
C TRP A 427 12.77 -4.32 2.04
N THR A 428 13.26 -3.81 3.17
CA THR A 428 12.96 -4.38 4.47
C THR A 428 12.15 -3.36 5.28
N LEU A 429 11.48 -3.79 6.35
CA LEU A 429 10.72 -2.86 7.18
C LEU A 429 11.66 -1.90 7.91
N ALA A 430 12.89 -2.33 8.24
CA ALA A 430 13.91 -1.43 8.79
C ALA A 430 14.29 -0.31 7.80
N ARG A 431 14.57 -0.64 6.53
CA ARG A 431 14.85 0.39 5.51
C ARG A 431 13.67 1.37 5.35
N LYS A 432 12.45 0.85 5.45
CA LYS A 432 11.22 1.65 5.32
C LYS A 432 10.97 2.57 6.52
N VAL A 433 11.24 2.12 7.75
CA VAL A 433 11.14 2.99 8.92
C VAL A 433 12.19 4.11 8.88
N GLU A 434 13.41 3.85 8.40
CA GLU A 434 14.44 4.87 8.20
C GLU A 434 13.99 5.95 7.21
N HIS A 435 13.36 5.55 6.10
CA HIS A 435 12.80 6.47 5.11
C HIS A 435 11.75 7.39 5.73
N PHE A 436 10.79 6.85 6.48
CA PHE A 436 9.75 7.65 7.13
C PHE A 436 10.26 8.50 8.28
N GLN A 437 11.25 8.03 9.02
CA GLN A 437 11.89 8.82 10.06
C GLN A 437 12.61 10.05 9.45
N ALA A 438 13.23 9.89 8.27
CA ALA A 438 13.89 10.99 7.58
C ALA A 438 12.94 12.12 7.15
N PHE A 439 11.63 11.85 6.96
CA PHE A 439 10.65 12.90 6.65
C PHE A 439 10.64 13.95 7.76
N LEU A 440 10.61 13.52 9.02
CA LEU A 440 10.60 14.43 10.17
C LEU A 440 12.01 14.97 10.48
N ASP A 441 13.00 14.08 10.58
CA ASP A 441 14.34 14.42 11.09
C ASP A 441 15.14 15.33 10.15
N GLN A 442 15.09 15.07 8.83
CA GLN A 442 15.99 15.72 7.86
C GLN A 442 15.34 16.90 7.14
N SER A 443 14.03 16.81 6.88
CA SER A 443 13.33 17.82 6.08
C SER A 443 12.57 18.86 6.90
N GLY A 444 12.31 18.59 8.19
CA GLY A 444 11.45 19.43 9.03
C GLY A 444 9.99 19.53 8.52
N ARG A 445 9.63 18.63 7.60
CA ARG A 445 8.28 18.47 7.03
C ARG A 445 7.41 17.81 8.09
N HIS A 446 6.19 18.30 8.26
CA HIS A 446 5.27 17.90 9.34
C HIS A 446 5.73 18.22 10.77
N ASP A 447 6.81 18.97 11.01
CA ASP A 447 7.19 19.47 12.34
C ASP A 447 7.07 20.99 12.37
N GLU A 448 6.13 21.51 13.16
CA GLU A 448 5.92 22.94 13.38
C GLU A 448 5.94 23.21 14.89
N TYR A 449 6.93 23.98 15.37
CA TYR A 449 7.14 24.25 16.80
C TYR A 449 7.29 23.01 17.70
N GLY A 450 7.69 21.85 17.14
CA GLY A 450 7.72 20.58 17.86
C GLY A 450 6.37 19.87 17.91
N PHE A 451 5.33 20.38 17.26
CA PHE A 451 4.08 19.67 17.01
C PHE A 451 4.13 18.95 15.67
N ILE A 452 3.47 17.80 15.60
CA ILE A 452 3.22 17.12 14.34
C ILE A 452 2.06 17.81 13.63
N SER A 453 2.37 18.37 12.45
CA SER A 453 1.45 19.21 11.68
C SER A 453 1.03 18.56 10.38
N SER A 454 -0.16 18.93 9.93
CA SER A 454 -0.64 18.65 8.57
C SER A 454 0.22 19.38 7.54
N CYS A 455 0.19 18.88 6.30
CA CYS A 455 0.97 19.44 5.21
C CYS A 455 0.06 19.72 4.00
N ASN A 456 -0.34 20.99 3.86
CA ASN A 456 -1.13 21.45 2.71
C ASN A 456 -0.19 22.00 1.64
N MET A 457 -0.29 21.52 0.42
CA MET A 457 0.55 21.87 -0.70
C MET A 457 -0.14 22.95 -1.54
N SER A 458 0.60 24.01 -1.89
CA SER A 458 0.07 25.05 -2.79
C SER A 458 0.11 24.66 -4.26
N SER A 459 0.92 23.64 -4.61
CA SER A 459 0.98 23.05 -5.96
C SER A 459 0.60 21.57 -5.91
N TRP A 460 -0.20 21.15 -6.88
CA TRP A 460 -0.75 19.79 -6.91
C TRP A 460 0.35 18.73 -7.04
N GLY A 461 0.38 17.82 -6.08
CA GLY A 461 1.34 16.72 -6.04
C GLY A 461 2.75 17.07 -5.58
N ASP A 462 3.02 18.33 -5.20
CA ASP A 462 4.37 18.81 -4.90
C ASP A 462 4.55 19.20 -3.44
N SER A 463 5.06 18.23 -2.69
CA SER A 463 5.31 18.37 -1.26
C SER A 463 6.45 19.32 -0.89
N ARG A 464 7.25 19.78 -1.85
CA ARG A 464 8.20 20.88 -1.60
C ARG A 464 7.47 22.19 -1.33
N THR A 465 6.20 22.29 -1.73
CA THR A 465 5.33 23.45 -1.53
C THR A 465 4.44 23.33 -0.29
N CYS A 466 4.77 22.39 0.59
CA CYS A 466 4.10 22.15 1.86
C CYS A 466 4.09 23.41 2.73
N VAL A 467 2.88 23.79 3.15
CA VAL A 467 2.60 24.80 4.16
C VAL A 467 2.03 24.07 5.36
N LYS A 468 2.78 24.12 6.47
CA LYS A 468 2.37 23.59 7.77
C LYS A 468 1.40 24.55 8.43
N GLY A 469 0.45 24.01 9.18
CA GLY A 469 -0.51 24.81 9.93
C GLY A 469 -0.93 24.13 11.24
N PRO A 470 -1.60 24.88 12.13
CA PRO A 470 -2.21 24.33 13.32
C PRO A 470 -3.25 23.29 12.92
N ASP A 471 -3.30 22.20 13.66
CA ASP A 471 -4.32 21.16 13.55
C ASP A 471 -5.12 21.10 14.86
N ASP A 472 -6.42 20.84 14.75
CA ASP A 472 -7.28 20.66 15.93
C ASP A 472 -6.77 19.52 16.84
N ASN A 473 -5.95 18.63 16.32
CA ASN A 473 -5.42 17.47 17.01
C ASN A 473 -3.89 17.51 17.23
N ASP A 474 -3.29 18.69 17.29
CA ASP A 474 -1.84 18.87 17.48
C ASP A 474 -1.30 18.06 18.68
N GLY A 475 -2.00 18.07 19.83
CA GLY A 475 -1.59 17.34 21.01
C GLY A 475 -1.75 15.82 20.86
N LEU A 476 -2.83 15.33 20.24
CA LEU A 476 -3.01 13.91 19.95
C LEU A 476 -1.91 13.39 19.00
N TRP A 477 -1.73 14.01 17.84
CA TRP A 477 -0.75 13.55 16.84
C TRP A 477 0.69 13.62 17.35
N THR A 478 1.01 14.68 18.08
CA THR A 478 2.32 14.82 18.72
C THR A 478 2.54 13.78 19.81
N SER A 479 1.51 13.44 20.58
CA SER A 479 1.58 12.38 21.60
C SER A 479 1.81 11.00 20.98
N MET A 480 1.13 10.69 19.87
CA MET A 480 1.32 9.44 19.13
C MET A 480 2.72 9.33 18.52
N TYR A 481 3.24 10.43 17.95
CA TYR A 481 4.62 10.46 17.47
C TYR A 481 5.63 10.32 18.60
N LEU A 482 5.44 11.04 19.71
CA LEU A 482 6.31 10.94 20.88
C LEU A 482 6.33 9.50 21.41
N ALA A 483 5.18 8.82 21.48
CA ALA A 483 5.14 7.40 21.85
C ALA A 483 5.97 6.52 20.89
N SER A 484 5.92 6.80 19.57
CA SER A 484 6.77 6.09 18.60
C SER A 484 8.27 6.27 18.91
N GLN A 485 8.70 7.49 19.24
CA GLN A 485 10.09 7.79 19.57
C GLN A 485 10.51 7.22 20.93
N ILE A 486 9.59 7.13 21.89
CA ILE A 486 9.84 6.48 23.18
C ILE A 486 10.05 4.97 23.00
N PHE A 487 9.19 4.30 22.22
CA PHE A 487 9.40 2.88 21.90
C PHE A 487 10.70 2.66 21.12
N ARG A 488 10.98 3.54 20.15
CA ARG A 488 12.25 3.55 19.42
C ARG A 488 13.45 3.69 20.36
N TYR A 489 13.42 4.63 21.31
CA TYR A 489 14.46 4.81 22.31
C TYR A 489 14.60 3.57 23.22
N ALA A 490 13.48 2.99 23.65
CA ALA A 490 13.50 1.82 24.51
C ALA A 490 14.15 0.59 23.84
N VAL A 491 13.99 0.46 22.51
CA VAL A 491 14.60 -0.59 21.68
C VAL A 491 16.05 -0.28 21.34
N MET A 492 16.35 0.94 20.87
CA MET A 492 17.65 1.30 20.29
C MET A 492 18.67 1.85 21.31
N ARG A 493 18.19 2.46 22.40
CA ARG A 493 18.99 3.11 23.45
C ARG A 493 19.95 4.19 22.94
N ASP A 494 19.58 4.88 21.87
CA ASP A 494 20.34 5.99 21.29
C ASP A 494 19.98 7.33 21.99
N PRO A 495 20.96 8.04 22.61
CA PRO A 495 20.74 9.32 23.26
C PRO A 495 20.16 10.42 22.36
N MET A 496 20.42 10.39 21.05
CA MET A 496 19.87 11.39 20.12
C MET A 496 18.37 11.25 19.97
N ILE A 497 17.85 10.03 20.00
CA ILE A 497 16.41 9.76 19.96
C ILE A 497 15.74 10.32 21.22
N LYS A 498 16.40 10.17 22.39
CA LYS A 498 15.92 10.78 23.64
C LYS A 498 15.84 12.31 23.53
N VAL A 499 16.88 12.97 23.02
CA VAL A 499 16.88 14.44 22.84
C VAL A 499 15.72 14.88 21.93
N GLN A 500 15.50 14.20 20.81
CA GLN A 500 14.40 14.53 19.91
C GLN A 500 13.03 14.28 20.56
N ALA A 501 12.85 13.18 21.28
CA ALA A 501 11.62 12.92 22.02
C ALA A 501 11.29 14.02 23.04
N TRP A 502 12.30 14.53 23.77
CA TRP A 502 12.10 15.63 24.71
C TRP A 502 11.63 16.93 24.06
N LYS A 503 12.07 17.24 22.83
CA LYS A 503 11.57 18.40 22.07
C LYS A 503 10.04 18.35 21.90
N HIS A 504 9.50 17.18 21.55
CA HIS A 504 8.05 17.01 21.36
C HIS A 504 7.30 17.00 22.69
N PHE A 505 7.88 16.43 23.74
CA PHE A 505 7.31 16.52 25.09
C PHE A 505 7.22 17.99 25.57
N GLU A 506 8.24 18.80 25.30
CA GLU A 506 8.27 20.22 25.64
C GLU A 506 7.22 21.04 24.88
N ALA A 507 6.91 20.65 23.64
CA ALA A 507 5.80 21.23 22.90
C ALA A 507 4.45 20.91 23.59
N LEU A 508 4.23 19.67 24.04
CA LEU A 508 3.04 19.29 24.81
C LEU A 508 2.97 20.01 26.18
N GLU A 509 4.11 20.27 26.82
CA GLU A 509 4.18 21.10 28.03
C GLU A 509 3.72 22.54 27.75
N LEU A 510 4.19 23.13 26.66
CA LEU A 510 3.77 24.47 26.24
C LEU A 510 2.27 24.51 25.95
N LEU A 511 1.73 23.50 25.28
CA LEU A 511 0.30 23.38 24.98
C LEU A 511 -0.56 23.29 26.27
N ASN A 512 -0.02 22.70 27.34
CA ASN A 512 -0.66 22.69 28.66
C ASN A 512 -0.60 24.03 29.40
N GLN A 513 0.34 24.89 29.04
CA GLN A 513 0.56 26.18 29.72
C GLN A 513 -0.13 27.34 29.00
N VAL A 514 -0.32 27.23 27.67
CA VAL A 514 -0.74 28.33 26.81
C VAL A 514 -2.08 28.95 27.19
N SER A 515 -2.99 28.18 27.78
CA SER A 515 -4.31 28.65 28.23
C SER A 515 -4.24 29.46 29.54
N GLY A 516 -3.20 29.25 30.36
CA GLY A 516 -3.15 29.75 31.73
C GLY A 516 -4.09 29.03 32.72
N ILE A 517 -4.93 28.09 32.24
CA ILE A 517 -5.85 27.31 33.06
C ILE A 517 -5.17 25.99 33.45
N VAL A 518 -4.99 25.78 34.76
CA VAL A 518 -4.29 24.59 35.29
C VAL A 518 -5.07 23.32 34.94
N GLY A 519 -4.47 22.42 34.17
CA GLY A 519 -5.08 21.14 33.79
C GLY A 519 -5.97 21.22 32.54
N TYR A 520 -5.92 22.33 31.81
CA TYR A 520 -6.65 22.52 30.55
C TYR A 520 -5.65 22.84 29.42
N PRO A 521 -5.20 21.85 28.64
CA PRO A 521 -4.38 22.11 27.46
C PRO A 521 -5.20 22.82 26.38
N GLY A 522 -4.54 23.67 25.58
CA GLY A 522 -5.16 24.23 24.37
C GLY A 522 -5.37 23.15 23.32
N ARG A 523 -6.40 23.30 22.48
CA ARG A 523 -6.69 22.40 21.33
C ARG A 523 -5.57 22.44 20.29
N SER A 524 -5.03 23.64 20.07
CA SER A 524 -3.92 23.91 19.16
C SER A 524 -3.21 25.19 19.57
N LEU A 525 -2.02 25.44 19.03
CA LEU A 525 -1.17 26.60 19.31
C LEU A 525 -0.65 27.24 18.03
N ALA A 526 -0.71 28.57 17.96
CA ALA A 526 -0.18 29.33 16.83
C ALA A 526 0.40 30.68 17.26
N LYS A 527 1.26 31.27 16.42
CA LYS A 527 1.62 32.69 16.55
C LYS A 527 0.48 33.57 16.03
N ARG A 528 0.24 34.69 16.72
CA ARG A 528 -0.81 35.65 16.34
C ARG A 528 -0.57 36.34 14.99
N SER A 529 0.68 36.42 14.55
CA SER A 529 1.04 36.99 13.25
C SER A 529 0.70 36.07 12.08
N ASP A 530 0.64 34.77 12.33
CA ASP A 530 0.68 33.75 11.28
C ASP A 530 -0.74 33.28 10.90
N PHE A 531 -1.69 33.34 11.85
CA PHE A 531 -3.06 32.88 11.66
C PHE A 531 -4.07 33.94 12.12
N PRO A 532 -5.00 34.38 11.24
CA PRO A 532 -6.02 35.34 11.62
C PRO A 532 -6.97 34.73 12.66
N PRO A 533 -7.43 35.50 13.66
CA PRO A 533 -8.32 35.00 14.70
C PRO A 533 -9.69 34.64 14.13
N ASP A 534 -10.14 33.41 14.38
CA ASP A 534 -11.56 33.04 14.33
C ASP A 534 -12.18 33.09 15.75
N SER A 535 -13.42 32.61 15.90
CA SER A 535 -14.12 32.66 17.20
C SER A 535 -13.51 31.79 18.30
N ASN A 536 -12.69 30.80 17.95
CA ASN A 536 -12.15 29.79 18.87
C ASN A 536 -10.69 30.07 19.26
N TRP A 537 -10.04 31.06 18.64
CA TRP A 537 -8.68 31.48 18.99
C TRP A 537 -8.66 32.54 20.10
N HIS A 538 -7.90 32.25 21.16
CA HIS A 538 -7.74 33.10 22.33
C HIS A 538 -6.27 33.53 22.49
N PRO A 539 -5.98 34.81 22.78
CA PRO A 539 -4.63 35.24 23.13
C PRO A 539 -4.12 34.51 24.37
N SER A 540 -2.87 34.04 24.35
CA SER A 540 -2.30 33.37 25.51
C SER A 540 -2.01 34.37 26.64
N PRO A 541 -2.47 34.12 27.90
CA PRO A 541 -2.13 34.97 29.04
C PRO A 541 -0.67 34.86 29.48
N ILE A 542 0.04 33.79 29.08
CA ILE A 542 1.45 33.58 29.45
C ILE A 542 2.42 34.11 28.39
N ASN A 543 1.97 34.32 27.15
CA ASN A 543 2.78 34.88 26.08
C ASN A 543 1.94 35.66 25.06
N SER A 544 2.10 36.98 25.05
CA SER A 544 1.35 37.89 24.17
C SER A 544 1.54 37.68 22.65
N THR A 545 2.58 36.97 22.22
CA THR A 545 2.82 36.65 20.80
C THR A 545 2.09 35.38 20.35
N LEU A 546 1.61 34.57 21.29
CA LEU A 546 0.94 33.29 21.04
C LEU A 546 -0.57 33.43 21.20
N GLN A 547 -1.28 32.55 20.51
CA GLN A 547 -2.70 32.27 20.69
C GLN A 547 -2.91 30.77 20.73
N PHE A 548 -4.01 30.35 21.34
CA PHE A 548 -4.40 28.96 21.43
C PHE A 548 -5.87 28.79 21.07
N LYS A 549 -6.24 27.60 20.62
CA LYS A 549 -7.63 27.28 20.35
C LYS A 549 -8.30 26.70 21.61
N GLY A 550 -9.44 27.27 22.02
CA GLY A 550 -10.06 27.07 23.35
C GLY A 550 -11.21 26.06 23.40
N ASP A 551 -11.35 25.20 22.38
CA ASP A 551 -12.40 24.18 22.25
C ASP A 551 -11.85 22.74 22.37
N THR A 552 -10.90 22.54 23.29
CA THR A 552 -10.21 21.26 23.54
C THR A 552 -11.17 20.07 23.67
N SER A 553 -10.98 19.05 22.82
CA SER A 553 -11.79 17.85 22.77
C SER A 553 -11.16 16.70 23.57
N SER A 554 -11.88 15.58 23.74
CA SER A 554 -11.43 14.44 24.55
C SER A 554 -10.24 13.69 23.95
N ASP A 555 -10.11 13.70 22.63
CA ASP A 555 -8.97 13.23 21.85
C ASP A 555 -7.62 13.82 22.31
N GLU A 556 -7.55 15.13 22.58
CA GLU A 556 -6.34 15.76 23.13
C GLU A 556 -5.98 15.12 24.48
N ILE A 557 -6.96 15.01 25.36
CA ILE A 557 -6.77 14.46 26.70
C ILE A 557 -6.33 12.99 26.62
N VAL A 558 -6.91 12.21 25.70
CA VAL A 558 -6.50 10.83 25.44
C VAL A 558 -5.04 10.76 24.98
N GLY A 559 -4.63 11.61 24.04
CA GLY A 559 -3.24 11.68 23.59
C GLY A 559 -2.27 11.99 24.73
N HIS A 560 -2.56 13.04 25.50
CA HIS A 560 -1.75 13.47 26.64
C HIS A 560 -1.63 12.37 27.71
N GLU A 561 -2.76 11.79 28.14
CA GLU A 561 -2.77 10.73 29.17
C GLU A 561 -2.21 9.40 28.67
N PHE A 562 -2.17 9.17 27.36
CA PHE A 562 -1.47 8.03 26.75
C PHE A 562 0.05 8.17 26.82
N VAL A 563 0.60 9.35 26.52
CA VAL A 563 2.05 9.49 26.34
C VAL A 563 2.81 9.80 27.63
N TYR A 564 2.22 10.53 28.58
CA TYR A 564 2.87 10.86 29.85
C TYR A 564 3.34 9.65 30.69
N PRO A 565 2.58 8.56 30.84
CA PRO A 565 3.11 7.33 31.45
C PRO A 565 4.38 6.83 30.77
N LEU A 566 4.42 6.86 29.43
CA LEU A 566 5.55 6.36 28.66
C LEU A 566 6.77 7.27 28.81
N VAL A 567 6.58 8.59 28.87
CA VAL A 567 7.65 9.55 29.18
C VAL A 567 8.21 9.25 30.56
N HIS A 568 7.32 9.13 31.56
CA HIS A 568 7.72 8.85 32.93
C HIS A 568 8.50 7.53 33.03
N ASP A 569 8.00 6.43 32.47
CA ASP A 569 8.56 5.10 32.75
C ASP A 569 9.69 4.69 31.80
N LEU A 570 9.68 5.15 30.54
CA LEU A 570 10.59 4.68 29.49
C LEU A 570 11.58 5.74 28.99
N LEU A 571 11.21 7.03 28.98
CA LEU A 571 12.07 8.11 28.49
C LEU A 571 12.91 8.77 29.59
N ALA A 572 12.30 8.97 30.76
CA ALA A 572 12.93 9.65 31.88
C ALA A 572 13.98 8.77 32.58
N GLU A 573 15.12 9.37 32.92
CA GLU A 573 16.26 8.72 33.58
C GLU A 573 16.45 9.16 35.02
N ASN A 574 15.89 10.31 35.40
CA ASN A 574 15.98 10.87 36.76
C ASN A 574 14.61 11.35 37.25
N ASP A 575 14.53 11.64 38.54
CA ASP A 575 13.27 12.00 39.20
C ASP A 575 12.72 13.36 38.73
N ASP A 576 13.57 14.31 38.35
CA ASP A 576 13.14 15.61 37.83
C ASP A 576 12.43 15.45 36.48
N GLU A 577 12.98 14.64 35.57
CA GLU A 577 12.37 14.27 34.31
C GLU A 577 11.03 13.54 34.52
N ARG A 578 11.00 12.57 35.44
CA ARG A 578 9.76 11.84 35.80
C ARG A 578 8.68 12.79 36.32
N GLN A 579 9.08 13.75 37.14
CA GLN A 579 8.17 14.71 37.77
C GLN A 579 7.47 15.61 36.74
N ARG A 580 8.16 16.00 35.65
CA ARG A 580 7.57 16.82 34.57
C ARG A 580 6.33 16.15 33.97
N ALA A 581 6.45 14.90 33.53
CA ALA A 581 5.34 14.14 32.95
C ALA A 581 4.22 13.88 33.96
N TYR A 582 4.59 13.50 35.19
CA TYR A 582 3.64 13.27 36.28
C TYR A 582 2.77 14.49 36.58
N ILE A 583 3.38 15.68 36.69
CA ILE A 583 2.65 16.92 37.04
C ILE A 583 1.58 17.25 35.99
N LEU A 584 1.84 17.02 34.70
CA LEU A 584 0.88 17.30 33.64
C LEU A 584 -0.34 16.37 33.74
N SER A 585 -0.12 15.06 33.77
CA SER A 585 -1.19 14.06 33.94
C SER A 585 -2.01 14.32 35.21
N PHE A 586 -1.33 14.58 36.35
CA PHE A 586 -2.02 14.90 37.60
C PHE A 586 -2.91 16.15 37.47
N LYS A 587 -2.39 17.24 36.87
CA LYS A 587 -3.15 18.49 36.73
C LYS A 587 -4.39 18.30 35.86
N ILE A 588 -4.26 17.62 34.73
CA ILE A 588 -5.38 17.34 33.81
C ILE A 588 -6.45 16.51 34.50
N THR A 589 -6.06 15.34 35.06
CA THR A 589 -7.01 14.45 35.70
C THR A 589 -7.63 15.08 36.97
N ASN A 590 -6.86 15.83 37.76
CA ASN A 590 -7.40 16.55 38.91
C ASN A 590 -8.38 17.65 38.47
N HIS A 591 -8.11 18.37 37.38
CA HIS A 591 -9.03 19.37 36.84
C HIS A 591 -10.38 18.74 36.51
N ILE A 592 -10.39 17.62 35.75
CA ILE A 592 -11.61 16.89 35.41
C ILE A 592 -12.36 16.43 36.67
N LEU A 593 -11.65 15.83 37.64
CA LEU A 593 -12.24 15.34 38.88
C LEU A 593 -12.85 16.48 39.72
N THR A 594 -12.19 17.63 39.83
CA THR A 594 -12.69 18.77 40.62
C THR A 594 -13.82 19.54 39.94
N HIS A 595 -14.01 19.34 38.63
CA HIS A 595 -15.08 19.97 37.86
C HIS A 595 -16.17 18.97 37.49
N ASP A 596 -16.55 18.07 38.40
CA ASP A 596 -17.67 17.13 38.20
C ASP A 596 -17.55 16.35 36.87
N TRP A 597 -16.36 15.84 36.56
CA TRP A 597 -16.09 15.02 35.38
C TRP A 597 -16.22 15.76 34.03
N TYR A 598 -16.01 17.08 34.01
CA TYR A 598 -15.97 17.88 32.78
C TYR A 598 -14.60 18.52 32.55
N LEU A 599 -14.24 18.70 31.28
CA LEU A 599 -13.15 19.57 30.87
C LEU A 599 -13.67 21.01 30.76
N ILE A 600 -13.44 21.83 31.79
CA ILE A 600 -13.85 23.25 31.80
C ILE A 600 -12.73 24.13 31.25
N GLY A 601 -13.03 24.91 30.21
CA GLY A 601 -12.07 25.78 29.53
C GLY A 601 -12.30 27.28 29.76
N GLU A 602 -11.82 28.09 28.81
CA GLU A 602 -11.78 29.57 28.88
C GLU A 602 -13.15 30.22 29.07
N ASN A 603 -14.20 29.67 28.45
CA ASN A 603 -15.56 30.21 28.54
C ASN A 603 -16.28 29.83 29.85
N HIS A 604 -15.60 29.21 30.81
CA HIS A 604 -16.16 28.66 32.05
C HIS A 604 -17.29 27.63 31.83
N THR A 605 -17.37 27.07 30.63
CA THR A 605 -18.27 25.98 30.25
C THR A 605 -17.46 24.74 29.88
N HIS A 606 -18.11 23.57 29.88
CA HIS A 606 -17.49 22.35 29.35
C HIS A 606 -17.36 22.45 27.83
N THR A 607 -16.38 21.74 27.26
CA THR A 607 -16.28 21.59 25.80
C THR A 607 -17.29 20.55 25.30
N THR A 608 -17.52 20.50 23.98
CA THR A 608 -18.50 19.58 23.38
C THR A 608 -18.17 18.11 23.67
N TRP A 609 -16.89 17.75 23.64
CA TRP A 609 -16.45 16.35 23.75
C TRP A 609 -15.69 16.02 25.04
N GLY A 610 -15.23 17.03 25.79
CA GLY A 610 -14.58 16.87 27.10
C GLY A 610 -15.58 16.57 28.23
N ILE A 611 -16.36 15.50 28.09
CA ILE A 611 -17.47 15.15 28.98
C ILE A 611 -17.34 13.70 29.45
N TRP A 612 -17.19 13.54 30.77
CA TRP A 612 -17.14 12.25 31.46
C TRP A 612 -18.17 12.12 32.59
N ASN A 613 -19.15 13.04 32.66
CA ASN A 613 -20.14 13.06 33.71
C ASN A 613 -21.24 12.00 33.49
N PRO A 614 -21.63 11.23 34.53
CA PRO A 614 -22.70 10.25 34.43
C PRO A 614 -24.05 10.80 33.99
N ARG A 615 -24.35 12.08 34.24
CA ARG A 615 -25.62 12.70 33.85
C ARG A 615 -25.79 12.68 32.33
N GLN A 616 -24.78 13.12 31.58
CA GLN A 616 -24.76 13.12 30.13
C GLN A 616 -24.54 11.70 29.60
N ILE A 617 -23.47 11.04 30.05
CA ILE A 617 -23.03 9.75 29.48
C ILE A 617 -24.10 8.66 29.59
N ASN A 618 -24.83 8.61 30.71
CA ASN A 618 -25.83 7.55 30.92
C ASN A 618 -27.27 7.96 30.61
N ASN A 619 -27.60 9.27 30.59
CA ASN A 619 -29.01 9.70 30.46
C ASN A 619 -29.29 10.63 29.27
N ASP A 620 -28.28 11.18 28.61
CA ASP A 620 -28.47 12.02 27.42
C ASP A 620 -28.28 11.19 26.15
N SER A 621 -29.33 11.10 25.33
CA SER A 621 -29.30 10.35 24.07
C SER A 621 -28.27 10.90 23.08
N PHE A 622 -27.85 12.16 23.21
CA PHE A 622 -26.83 12.75 22.34
C PHE A 622 -25.46 12.08 22.50
N TYR A 623 -25.11 11.63 23.72
CA TYR A 623 -23.82 11.01 24.03
C TYR A 623 -23.88 9.48 24.11
N GLN A 624 -24.97 8.87 23.62
CA GLN A 624 -25.19 7.43 23.76
C GLN A 624 -24.12 6.59 23.03
N GLU A 625 -23.62 7.08 21.89
CA GLU A 625 -22.63 6.41 21.03
C GLU A 625 -21.24 6.44 21.68
N THR A 626 -20.89 7.56 22.31
CA THR A 626 -19.62 7.73 23.03
C THR A 626 -19.66 7.21 24.47
N ARG A 627 -20.79 6.66 24.96
CA ARG A 627 -20.93 6.22 26.35
C ARG A 627 -19.86 5.22 26.76
N GLY A 628 -19.62 4.21 25.92
CA GLY A 628 -18.63 3.17 26.17
C GLY A 628 -17.21 3.72 26.12
N LEU A 629 -16.90 4.54 25.11
CA LEU A 629 -15.61 5.22 24.95
C LEU A 629 -15.30 6.15 26.13
N ASN A 630 -16.18 7.10 26.45
CA ASN A 630 -15.91 8.08 27.49
C ASN A 630 -15.81 7.42 28.88
N SER A 631 -16.60 6.36 29.13
CA SER A 631 -16.44 5.56 30.36
C SER A 631 -15.05 4.93 30.46
N LEU A 632 -14.51 4.41 29.35
CA LEU A 632 -13.16 3.87 29.27
C LEU A 632 -12.09 4.95 29.49
N GLN A 633 -12.22 6.10 28.83
CA GLN A 633 -11.29 7.23 28.93
C GLN A 633 -11.12 7.68 30.39
N ILE A 634 -12.22 8.01 31.08
CA ILE A 634 -12.11 8.54 32.45
C ILE A 634 -11.58 7.50 33.44
N LEU A 635 -11.94 6.22 33.27
CA LEU A 635 -11.35 5.16 34.09
C LEU A 635 -9.84 5.06 33.83
N ALA A 636 -9.40 5.14 32.57
CA ALA A 636 -7.98 5.15 32.24
C ALA A 636 -7.24 6.31 32.94
N PHE A 637 -7.78 7.53 32.86
CA PHE A 637 -7.15 8.73 33.45
C PHE A 637 -7.04 8.63 34.98
N LEU A 638 -8.10 8.18 35.65
CA LEU A 638 -8.14 8.03 37.11
C LEU A 638 -7.17 6.95 37.62
N PHE A 639 -7.16 5.78 36.98
CA PHE A 639 -6.25 4.71 37.36
C PHE A 639 -4.79 5.08 37.09
N GLN A 640 -4.53 5.70 35.94
CA GLN A 640 -3.22 6.21 35.56
C GLN A 640 -2.74 7.21 36.61
N THR A 641 -3.49 8.26 36.91
CA THR A 641 -3.07 9.25 37.90
C THR A 641 -2.88 8.64 39.29
N TYR A 642 -3.74 7.70 39.70
CA TYR A 642 -3.56 6.97 40.96
C TYR A 642 -2.27 6.14 41.00
N ALA A 643 -1.89 5.50 39.89
CA ALA A 643 -0.70 4.64 39.81
C ALA A 643 0.61 5.38 40.15
N TYR A 644 0.68 6.70 39.89
CA TYR A 644 1.85 7.53 40.18
C TYR A 644 1.68 8.38 41.44
N SER A 645 0.48 8.92 41.70
CA SER A 645 0.25 9.80 42.86
C SER A 645 0.01 9.05 44.17
N GLY A 646 -0.63 7.87 44.12
CA GLY A 646 -1.19 7.21 45.30
C GLY A 646 -2.33 8.01 45.98
N ASP A 647 -2.87 9.05 45.33
CA ASP A 647 -3.95 9.86 45.90
C ASP A 647 -5.29 9.12 45.80
N GLU A 648 -5.83 8.73 46.96
CA GLU A 648 -7.07 7.96 47.09
C GLU A 648 -8.29 8.65 46.46
N ARG A 649 -8.27 9.97 46.23
CA ARG A 649 -9.39 10.67 45.56
C ARG A 649 -9.66 10.09 44.17
N PHE A 650 -8.61 9.71 43.44
CA PHE A 650 -8.76 9.15 42.09
C PHE A 650 -9.30 7.71 42.10
N LEU A 651 -8.79 6.85 42.99
CA LEU A 651 -9.30 5.49 43.13
C LEU A 651 -10.76 5.47 43.64
N ASN A 652 -11.08 6.35 44.59
CA ASN A 652 -12.45 6.52 45.08
C ASN A 652 -13.38 7.04 43.97
N GLY A 653 -12.89 7.96 43.13
CA GLY A 653 -13.60 8.42 41.93
C GLY A 653 -13.91 7.29 40.96
N ALA A 654 -12.91 6.46 40.64
CA ALA A 654 -13.10 5.30 39.77
C ALA A 654 -14.10 4.29 40.38
N ASN A 655 -13.99 4.02 41.67
CA ASN A 655 -14.92 3.13 42.38
C ASN A 655 -16.36 3.70 42.41
N LEU A 656 -16.53 5.02 42.55
CA LEU A 656 -17.84 5.67 42.45
C LEU A 656 -18.46 5.48 41.07
N LEU A 657 -17.70 5.77 40.00
CA LEU A 657 -18.16 5.61 38.62
C LEU A 657 -18.54 4.16 38.30
N VAL A 658 -17.75 3.19 38.78
CA VAL A 658 -18.05 1.77 38.62
C VAL A 658 -19.28 1.35 39.44
N LYS A 659 -19.28 1.56 40.75
CA LYS A 659 -20.31 0.99 41.64
C LYS A 659 -21.65 1.72 41.58
N SER A 660 -21.64 3.04 41.40
CA SER A 660 -22.86 3.85 41.43
C SER A 660 -23.39 4.19 40.05
N TYR A 661 -22.53 4.21 39.02
CA TYR A 661 -22.91 4.63 37.67
C TYR A 661 -22.64 3.57 36.58
N GLN A 662 -22.19 2.37 36.97
CA GLN A 662 -22.05 1.20 36.10
C GLN A 662 -21.08 1.41 34.93
N TYR A 663 -20.00 2.17 35.15
CA TYR A 663 -19.02 2.44 34.09
C TYR A 663 -18.26 1.19 33.63
N ASP A 664 -18.17 0.17 34.49
CA ASP A 664 -17.72 -1.18 34.12
C ASP A 664 -18.63 -1.84 33.08
N VAL A 665 -19.95 -1.76 33.27
CA VAL A 665 -20.95 -2.31 32.33
C VAL A 665 -20.90 -1.57 30.99
N ASN A 666 -20.68 -0.24 31.01
CA ASN A 666 -20.50 0.55 29.80
C ASN A 666 -19.33 0.04 28.93
N LEU A 667 -18.28 -0.55 29.53
CA LEU A 667 -17.15 -1.11 28.78
C LEU A 667 -17.52 -2.32 27.93
N ILE A 668 -18.56 -3.09 28.28
CA ILE A 668 -18.96 -4.28 27.49
C ILE A 668 -19.36 -3.89 26.06
N ASN A 669 -20.01 -2.74 25.93
CA ASN A 669 -20.41 -2.16 24.64
C ASN A 669 -19.55 -0.95 24.31
N GLN A 670 -18.23 -1.05 24.52
CA GLN A 670 -17.31 0.03 24.22
C GLN A 670 -17.46 0.47 22.75
N LYS A 671 -17.48 -0.48 21.82
CA LYS A 671 -17.84 -0.25 20.42
C LYS A 671 -19.30 -0.62 20.18
N THR A 672 -20.08 0.35 19.73
CA THR A 672 -21.43 0.13 19.19
C THR A 672 -21.33 -0.58 17.84
N ILE A 673 -22.17 -1.59 17.62
CA ILE A 673 -22.19 -2.43 16.40
C ILE A 673 -23.33 -2.04 15.45
N ALA A 674 -23.96 -0.90 15.69
CA ALA A 674 -25.01 -0.43 14.80
C ALA A 674 -24.43 -0.23 13.39
N VAL A 675 -25.19 -0.62 12.37
CA VAL A 675 -24.72 -0.62 10.97
C VAL A 675 -24.29 0.78 10.50
N CYS A 676 -24.85 1.83 11.13
CA CYS A 676 -24.59 3.22 10.83
C CYS A 676 -23.51 3.88 11.71
N ASP A 677 -23.04 3.20 12.75
CA ASP A 677 -22.13 3.77 13.73
C ASP A 677 -20.69 3.33 13.41
N ASN A 678 -20.03 4.10 12.54
CA ASN A 678 -18.64 3.90 12.12
C ASN A 678 -17.81 5.15 12.42
N SER A 679 -17.60 5.44 13.70
CA SER A 679 -16.62 6.44 14.14
C SER A 679 -15.22 5.83 14.23
N PHE A 680 -14.38 6.11 13.23
CA PHE A 680 -13.01 5.60 13.15
C PHE A 680 -12.07 6.32 14.15
N SER A 681 -12.31 7.59 14.43
CA SER A 681 -11.60 8.32 15.49
C SER A 681 -11.85 7.70 16.87
N ASP A 682 -13.10 7.33 17.17
CA ASP A 682 -13.43 6.73 18.47
C ASP A 682 -12.75 5.37 18.68
N ASP A 683 -12.54 4.61 17.60
CA ASP A 683 -11.77 3.37 17.66
C ASP A 683 -10.30 3.62 18.03
N GLU A 684 -9.66 4.66 17.47
CA GLU A 684 -8.30 5.08 17.84
C GLU A 684 -8.22 5.47 19.32
N LEU A 685 -9.13 6.36 19.75
CA LEU A 685 -9.18 6.83 21.14
C LEU A 685 -9.44 5.69 22.13
N ALA A 686 -10.27 4.72 21.76
CA ALA A 686 -10.53 3.55 22.59
C ALA A 686 -9.29 2.70 22.80
N TYR A 687 -8.52 2.42 21.75
CA TYR A 687 -7.32 1.59 21.86
C TYR A 687 -6.21 2.28 22.65
N LEU A 688 -6.03 3.60 22.46
CA LEU A 688 -5.14 4.40 23.31
C LEU A 688 -5.58 4.35 24.77
N SER A 689 -6.88 4.49 25.05
CA SER A 689 -7.41 4.47 26.42
C SER A 689 -7.30 3.09 27.08
N TYR A 690 -7.55 2.00 26.34
CA TYR A 690 -7.33 0.65 26.85
C TYR A 690 -5.85 0.40 27.15
N PHE A 691 -4.95 0.86 26.27
CA PHE A 691 -3.51 0.79 26.51
C PHE A 691 -3.14 1.49 27.81
N THR A 692 -3.58 2.74 28.00
CA THR A 692 -3.36 3.54 29.21
C THR A 692 -3.89 2.85 30.46
N LEU A 693 -5.10 2.28 30.40
CA LEU A 693 -5.72 1.59 31.54
C LEU A 693 -4.91 0.34 31.95
N VAL A 694 -4.52 -0.50 30.98
CA VAL A 694 -3.71 -1.70 31.28
C VAL A 694 -2.31 -1.33 31.75
N HIS A 695 -1.72 -0.27 31.20
CA HIS A 695 -0.44 0.25 31.68
C HIS A 695 -0.53 0.70 33.15
N ALA A 696 -1.61 1.40 33.53
CA ALA A 696 -1.86 1.79 34.91
C ALA A 696 -2.02 0.56 35.83
N PHE A 697 -2.74 -0.47 35.41
CA PHE A 697 -2.87 -1.72 36.16
C PHE A 697 -1.52 -2.40 36.37
N HIS A 698 -0.71 -2.50 35.31
CA HIS A 698 0.65 -3.02 35.38
C HIS A 698 1.47 -2.26 36.42
N ARG A 699 1.47 -0.93 36.33
CA ARG A 699 2.21 -0.04 37.22
C ARG A 699 1.78 -0.15 38.67
N ILE A 700 0.48 -0.24 38.96
CA ILE A 700 -0.04 -0.42 40.33
C ILE A 700 0.47 -1.73 40.93
N SER A 701 0.41 -2.84 40.17
CA SER A 701 0.89 -4.13 40.64
C SER A 701 2.40 -4.15 40.90
N SER A 702 3.19 -3.48 40.06
CA SER A 702 4.66 -3.45 40.16
C SER A 702 5.21 -2.30 41.02
N SER A 703 4.39 -1.31 41.40
CA SER A 703 4.87 -0.09 42.06
C SER A 703 5.56 -0.33 43.40
N THR A 704 6.67 0.33 43.67
CA THR A 704 7.28 0.34 45.02
C THR A 704 6.83 1.53 45.87
N SER A 705 6.20 2.55 45.28
CA SER A 705 5.74 3.75 45.98
C SER A 705 4.38 3.58 46.67
N LEU A 706 3.53 2.68 46.18
CA LEU A 706 2.22 2.40 46.77
C LEU A 706 2.35 1.42 47.94
N SER A 707 1.63 1.69 49.04
CA SER A 707 1.56 0.77 50.18
C SER A 707 0.84 -0.53 49.81
N SER A 708 1.08 -1.60 50.59
CA SER A 708 0.39 -2.88 50.39
C SER A 708 -1.13 -2.75 50.47
N GLU A 709 -1.64 -1.86 51.32
CA GLU A 709 -3.07 -1.59 51.44
C GLU A 709 -3.63 -0.88 50.20
N GLN A 710 -2.91 0.12 49.70
CA GLN A 710 -3.26 0.87 48.48
C GLN A 710 -3.33 -0.05 47.26
N LYS A 711 -2.34 -0.93 47.12
CA LYS A 711 -2.34 -1.95 46.06
C LYS A 711 -3.50 -2.91 46.21
N HIS A 712 -3.78 -3.37 47.44
CA HIS A 712 -4.87 -4.30 47.68
C HIS A 712 -6.23 -3.69 47.32
N ARG A 713 -6.49 -2.45 47.72
CA ARG A 713 -7.72 -1.72 47.35
C ARG A 713 -7.88 -1.60 45.84
N ALA A 714 -6.83 -1.18 45.15
CA ALA A 714 -6.86 -1.05 43.70
C ALA A 714 -7.04 -2.40 43.00
N GLN A 715 -6.36 -3.46 43.48
CA GLN A 715 -6.44 -4.79 42.89
C GLN A 715 -7.86 -5.35 42.88
N ILE A 716 -8.68 -5.08 43.90
CA ILE A 716 -10.09 -5.52 43.94
C ILE A 716 -10.88 -4.91 42.76
N LEU A 717 -10.67 -3.62 42.49
CA LEU A 717 -11.36 -2.93 41.39
C LEU A 717 -10.78 -3.34 40.03
N ILE A 718 -9.46 -3.56 39.94
CA ILE A 718 -8.80 -4.06 38.73
C ILE A 718 -9.34 -5.45 38.36
N ASP A 719 -9.35 -6.40 39.31
CA ASP A 719 -9.83 -7.76 39.09
C ASP A 719 -11.28 -7.77 38.57
N HIS A 720 -12.12 -6.85 39.07
CA HIS A 720 -13.49 -6.64 38.59
C HIS A 720 -13.53 -6.08 37.16
N LEU A 721 -12.72 -5.07 36.83
CA LEU A 721 -12.73 -4.42 35.52
C LEU A 721 -12.14 -5.26 34.39
N LEU A 722 -11.15 -6.10 34.67
CA LEU A 722 -10.43 -6.89 33.65
C LEU A 722 -11.39 -7.75 32.81
N GLU A 723 -12.43 -8.33 33.43
CA GLU A 723 -13.42 -9.14 32.72
C GLU A 723 -14.27 -8.30 31.75
N TYR A 724 -14.89 -7.22 32.24
CA TYR A 724 -15.73 -6.31 31.45
C TYR A 724 -14.94 -5.68 30.29
N MET A 725 -13.72 -5.22 30.59
CA MET A 725 -12.80 -4.64 29.62
C MET A 725 -12.47 -5.62 28.50
N LYS A 726 -12.21 -6.89 28.82
CA LYS A 726 -11.86 -7.93 27.84
C LYS A 726 -13.04 -8.31 26.94
N ILE A 727 -14.26 -8.30 27.47
CA ILE A 727 -15.48 -8.50 26.68
C ILE A 727 -15.63 -7.37 25.64
N GLY A 728 -15.54 -6.11 26.08
CA GLY A 728 -15.59 -4.94 25.21
C GLY A 728 -14.49 -4.92 24.15
N LEU A 729 -13.25 -5.15 24.57
CA LEU A 729 -12.10 -5.19 23.65
C LEU A 729 -12.28 -6.23 22.54
N ASN A 730 -12.74 -7.44 22.88
CA ASN A 730 -12.98 -8.49 21.90
C ASN A 730 -14.12 -8.14 20.93
N LEU A 731 -15.15 -7.45 21.42
CA LEU A 731 -16.24 -6.93 20.60
C LEU A 731 -15.69 -5.94 19.56
N SER A 732 -14.92 -4.96 20.01
CA SER A 732 -14.29 -3.95 19.15
C SER A 732 -13.30 -4.57 18.16
N HIS A 733 -12.45 -5.50 18.62
CA HIS A 733 -11.41 -6.12 17.79
C HIS A 733 -11.97 -7.10 16.75
N LYS A 734 -13.19 -7.63 16.94
CA LYS A 734 -13.89 -8.41 15.89
C LYS A 734 -14.03 -7.62 14.59
N TYR A 735 -14.22 -6.31 14.69
CA TYR A 735 -14.30 -5.40 13.54
C TYR A 735 -12.92 -4.93 13.10
N LYS A 736 -12.11 -4.43 14.04
CA LYS A 736 -10.80 -3.85 13.74
C LYS A 736 -9.81 -4.84 13.11
N LYS A 737 -9.88 -6.14 13.45
CA LYS A 737 -9.02 -7.15 12.81
C LYS A 737 -9.19 -7.22 11.29
N MET A 738 -10.37 -6.86 10.76
CA MET A 738 -10.65 -6.90 9.32
C MET A 738 -9.85 -5.82 8.57
N GLU A 739 -9.44 -4.77 9.28
CA GLU A 739 -8.61 -3.67 8.77
C GLU A 739 -7.13 -4.05 8.75
N LYS A 740 -6.74 -5.17 9.37
CA LYS A 740 -5.34 -5.64 9.43
C LYS A 740 -4.36 -4.58 9.97
N SER A 741 -4.87 -3.59 10.72
CA SER A 741 -4.08 -2.45 11.18
C SER A 741 -3.00 -2.93 12.17
N PRO A 742 -1.71 -2.67 11.91
CA PRO A 742 -0.65 -2.98 12.85
C PRO A 742 -0.84 -2.23 14.19
N PHE A 743 -1.38 -1.00 14.18
CA PHE A 743 -1.66 -0.22 15.39
C PHE A 743 -2.66 -0.90 16.31
N PHE A 744 -3.86 -1.22 15.81
CA PHE A 744 -4.87 -1.91 16.61
C PHE A 744 -4.39 -3.30 17.05
N ASN A 745 -3.67 -4.02 16.17
CA ASN A 745 -3.19 -5.36 16.44
C ASN A 745 -2.15 -5.42 17.57
N PHE A 746 -1.13 -4.55 17.56
CA PHE A 746 -0.11 -4.58 18.61
C PHE A 746 -0.68 -4.16 19.96
N ILE A 747 -1.56 -3.15 19.96
CA ILE A 747 -2.22 -2.67 21.17
C ILE A 747 -3.15 -3.77 21.72
N TYR A 748 -3.91 -4.49 20.87
CA TYR A 748 -4.70 -5.64 21.30
C TYR A 748 -3.83 -6.72 21.95
N CYS A 749 -2.66 -7.04 21.38
CA CYS A 749 -1.74 -8.01 21.96
C CYS A 749 -1.23 -7.59 23.35
N TYR A 750 -0.93 -6.31 23.52
CA TYR A 750 -0.58 -5.73 24.81
C TYR A 750 -1.73 -5.84 25.83
N ILE A 751 -2.94 -5.37 25.47
CA ILE A 751 -4.09 -5.31 26.38
C ILE A 751 -4.63 -6.71 26.71
N SER A 752 -4.55 -7.68 25.78
CA SER A 752 -5.10 -9.03 25.98
C SER A 752 -4.22 -9.96 26.83
N GLY A 753 -3.01 -9.51 27.21
CA GLY A 753 -2.06 -10.29 28.00
C GLY A 753 -1.26 -11.30 27.17
N GLN A 754 -1.17 -11.11 25.85
CA GLN A 754 -0.48 -12.03 24.95
C GLN A 754 0.99 -11.63 24.70
N VAL A 755 1.49 -10.61 25.41
CA VAL A 755 2.90 -10.20 25.44
C VAL A 755 3.43 -10.31 26.87
N ASN A 756 4.75 -10.49 27.01
CA ASN A 756 5.40 -10.78 28.30
C ASN A 756 5.11 -9.72 29.37
N GLN A 757 5.00 -8.45 28.98
CA GLN A 757 4.82 -7.30 29.87
C GLN A 757 3.49 -7.36 30.65
N THR A 758 2.44 -7.92 30.07
CA THR A 758 1.08 -7.90 30.63
C THR A 758 0.51 -9.29 30.92
N GLN A 759 1.18 -10.35 30.48
CA GLN A 759 0.72 -11.75 30.65
C GLN A 759 0.30 -12.09 32.09
N TYR A 760 1.07 -11.62 33.08
CA TYR A 760 0.81 -11.93 34.49
C TYR A 760 -0.50 -11.34 35.02
N LEU A 761 -0.98 -10.22 34.47
CA LEU A 761 -2.24 -9.57 34.88
C LEU A 761 -3.45 -10.48 34.61
N PHE A 762 -3.35 -11.34 33.60
CA PHE A 762 -4.47 -12.15 33.12
C PHE A 762 -4.37 -13.63 33.57
N GLN A 763 -3.34 -14.04 34.29
CA GLN A 763 -3.16 -15.43 34.75
C GLN A 763 -4.24 -15.91 35.73
N LYS A 764 -4.82 -15.00 36.52
CA LYS A 764 -5.86 -15.33 37.52
C LYS A 764 -7.26 -15.50 36.91
N LEU A 765 -7.46 -14.99 35.70
CA LEU A 765 -8.70 -15.18 34.97
C LEU A 765 -8.71 -16.62 34.45
N ASN A 766 -9.10 -17.56 35.31
CA ASN A 766 -9.42 -18.96 34.98
C ASN A 766 -10.70 -19.04 34.12
N LEU A 767 -10.77 -18.21 33.09
CA LEU A 767 -11.84 -18.21 32.11
C LEU A 767 -11.46 -19.26 31.07
N SER A 768 -12.32 -20.27 30.88
CA SER A 768 -12.09 -21.33 29.89
C SER A 768 -11.66 -20.72 28.55
N SER A 769 -10.56 -21.24 27.99
CA SER A 769 -9.93 -20.77 26.75
C SER A 769 -10.86 -20.67 25.53
N THR A 770 -12.05 -21.25 25.60
CA THR A 770 -13.07 -21.24 24.54
C THR A 770 -13.93 -19.98 24.47
N THR A 771 -13.86 -19.07 25.46
CA THR A 771 -14.88 -18.00 25.57
C THR A 771 -14.36 -16.59 25.25
N PHE A 772 -13.06 -16.26 25.43
CA PHE A 772 -12.62 -14.85 25.41
C PHE A 772 -11.21 -14.51 24.88
N SER A 773 -10.47 -15.41 24.21
CA SER A 773 -9.32 -15.01 23.37
C SER A 773 -9.50 -15.54 21.96
N ASN A 774 -10.24 -14.77 21.15
CA ASN A 774 -10.60 -15.20 19.79
C ASN A 774 -9.50 -14.89 18.76
N PHE A 775 -8.47 -14.13 19.13
CA PHE A 775 -7.45 -13.64 18.22
C PHE A 775 -6.05 -13.96 18.73
N ASP A 776 -5.29 -14.66 17.89
CA ASP A 776 -3.89 -15.04 18.12
C ASP A 776 -2.96 -13.93 17.64
N CYS A 777 -2.07 -13.47 18.53
CA CYS A 777 -1.10 -12.42 18.22
C CYS A 777 -0.12 -12.78 17.12
N SER A 778 0.18 -14.06 16.90
CA SER A 778 1.03 -14.48 15.77
C SER A 778 0.36 -14.14 14.44
N SER A 779 -0.94 -14.46 14.31
CA SER A 779 -1.75 -14.09 13.14
C SER A 779 -1.91 -12.57 12.99
N LEU A 780 -2.17 -11.85 14.08
CA LEU A 780 -2.34 -10.40 14.05
C LEU A 780 -1.05 -9.67 13.66
N SER A 781 0.11 -10.16 14.12
CA SER A 781 1.43 -9.66 13.70
C SER A 781 1.66 -9.84 12.21
N MET A 782 1.30 -11.00 11.64
CA MET A 782 1.42 -11.24 10.19
C MET A 782 0.54 -10.31 9.36
N ASP A 783 -0.69 -10.02 9.83
CA ASP A 783 -1.56 -9.03 9.22
C ASP A 783 -0.94 -7.62 9.25
N GLY A 784 -0.38 -7.23 10.41
CA GLY A 784 0.31 -5.94 10.57
C GLY A 784 1.56 -5.82 9.70
N ILE A 785 2.36 -6.89 9.57
CA ILE A 785 3.53 -6.94 8.69
C ILE A 785 3.11 -6.75 7.24
N TRP A 786 2.11 -7.51 6.76
CA TRP A 786 1.61 -7.35 5.40
C TRP A 786 1.14 -5.91 5.13
N TYR A 787 0.43 -5.31 6.10
CA TYR A 787 -0.04 -3.94 5.99
C TYR A 787 1.14 -2.94 5.85
N MET A 788 2.15 -3.05 6.72
CA MET A 788 3.34 -2.18 6.67
C MET A 788 4.17 -2.40 5.40
N GLN A 789 4.29 -3.65 4.92
CA GLN A 789 4.95 -3.96 3.65
C GLN A 789 4.24 -3.26 2.48
N ARG A 790 2.90 -3.26 2.49
CA ARG A 790 2.06 -2.60 1.47
C ARG A 790 1.82 -1.10 1.72
N TRP A 791 2.33 -0.50 2.80
CA TRP A 791 2.17 0.95 3.04
C TRP A 791 2.89 1.77 1.94
N PRO A 792 2.30 2.80 1.32
CA PRO A 792 2.97 3.53 0.24
C PRO A 792 4.13 4.40 0.76
N LEU A 793 5.20 4.57 -0.02
CA LEU A 793 6.33 5.46 0.36
C LEU A 793 5.95 6.94 0.24
N GLU A 794 5.18 7.32 -0.78
CA GLU A 794 4.63 8.67 -0.90
C GLU A 794 3.39 8.79 -0.01
N LEU A 795 3.32 9.80 0.85
CA LEU A 795 2.19 10.00 1.76
C LEU A 795 1.21 11.06 1.25
N ILE A 796 1.41 11.58 0.04
CA ILE A 796 0.46 12.47 -0.63
C ILE A 796 -0.89 11.77 -0.78
N HIS A 797 -1.98 12.46 -0.47
CA HIS A 797 -3.35 12.02 -0.69
C HIS A 797 -3.70 12.11 -2.17
N TRP A 798 -3.07 11.27 -2.99
CA TRP A 798 -3.31 11.22 -4.43
C TRP A 798 -4.76 10.82 -4.74
N PRO A 799 -5.42 11.43 -5.74
CA PRO A 799 -6.74 11.02 -6.18
C PRO A 799 -6.78 9.55 -6.55
N GLN A 800 -7.68 8.81 -5.90
CA GLN A 800 -7.91 7.38 -6.06
C GLN A 800 -9.36 7.14 -6.49
N PHE A 801 -9.56 6.23 -7.44
CA PHE A 801 -10.87 5.90 -8.02
C PHE A 801 -11.08 4.38 -8.01
N ASN A 802 -11.36 3.81 -6.84
CA ASN A 802 -11.60 2.37 -6.72
C ASN A 802 -13.07 1.99 -6.92
N SER A 803 -14.00 2.95 -6.95
CA SER A 803 -15.41 2.67 -7.26
C SER A 803 -15.62 2.13 -8.68
N ASP A 804 -14.70 2.45 -9.59
CA ASP A 804 -14.64 1.94 -10.96
C ASP A 804 -14.15 0.47 -11.04
N ARG A 805 -13.64 -0.09 -9.94
CA ARG A 805 -13.09 -1.46 -9.93
C ARG A 805 -14.17 -2.53 -9.94
N LEU A 806 -14.06 -3.48 -10.86
CA LEU A 806 -15.07 -4.53 -11.02
C LEU A 806 -14.88 -5.66 -10.00
N ASP A 807 -13.66 -5.87 -9.50
CA ASP A 807 -13.31 -6.87 -8.50
C ASP A 807 -13.72 -6.50 -7.07
N VAL A 808 -14.08 -5.24 -6.85
CA VAL A 808 -14.52 -4.73 -5.55
C VAL A 808 -16.00 -5.03 -5.34
N GLN A 809 -16.29 -5.69 -4.22
CA GLN A 809 -17.67 -5.88 -3.78
C GLN A 809 -18.05 -4.68 -2.92
N ILE A 810 -19.05 -3.93 -3.39
CA ILE A 810 -19.55 -2.74 -2.71
C ILE A 810 -20.49 -3.15 -1.59
N ASN A 811 -20.34 -2.51 -0.44
CA ASN A 811 -21.31 -2.58 0.64
C ASN A 811 -22.48 -1.66 0.26
N GLY A 812 -23.49 -2.21 -0.44
CA GLY A 812 -24.70 -1.47 -0.83
C GLY A 812 -25.45 -0.91 0.39
N PRO A 813 -26.35 0.08 0.20
CA PRO A 813 -26.78 0.96 1.28
C PRO A 813 -27.54 0.19 2.36
N ALA A 814 -26.91 -0.03 3.51
CA ALA A 814 -27.61 0.27 4.74
C ALA A 814 -27.80 1.80 4.74
N GLU A 815 -29.01 2.29 5.03
CA GLU A 815 -29.49 3.68 4.87
C GLU A 815 -28.78 4.73 5.77
N CYS A 816 -27.48 4.54 6.03
CA CYS A 816 -26.68 5.19 7.06
C CYS A 816 -25.76 6.32 6.56
N GLY A 817 -25.70 6.54 5.24
CA GLY A 817 -24.81 7.51 4.60
C GLY A 817 -24.70 7.26 3.09
N SER A 818 -24.30 8.29 2.34
CA SER A 818 -24.19 8.25 0.87
C SER A 818 -22.86 7.69 0.35
N GLU A 819 -21.91 7.36 1.24
CA GLU A 819 -20.56 6.98 0.83
C GLU A 819 -20.44 5.49 0.48
N ILE A 820 -19.91 5.22 -0.70
CA ILE A 820 -19.71 3.88 -1.23
C ILE A 820 -18.44 3.29 -0.61
N SER A 821 -18.57 2.18 0.11
CA SER A 821 -17.43 1.47 0.73
C SER A 821 -17.27 0.05 0.19
N SER A 822 -16.05 -0.49 0.23
CA SER A 822 -15.79 -1.90 -0.04
C SER A 822 -16.27 -2.79 1.11
N LEU A 823 -16.69 -4.01 0.79
CA LEU A 823 -16.93 -5.08 1.77
C LEU A 823 -15.65 -5.72 2.30
N LYS A 824 -14.52 -5.50 1.61
CA LYS A 824 -13.21 -6.06 1.95
C LYS A 824 -12.16 -4.98 1.85
N LEU A 825 -11.20 -5.01 2.77
CA LEU A 825 -10.05 -4.11 2.78
C LEU A 825 -9.27 -4.20 1.46
N LEU A 826 -9.03 -3.05 0.83
CA LEU A 826 -8.09 -2.93 -0.28
C LEU A 826 -6.66 -2.74 0.26
N PRO A 827 -5.63 -3.21 -0.46
CA PRO A 827 -4.24 -2.99 -0.05
C PRO A 827 -3.92 -1.51 0.22
N PRO A 828 -3.11 -1.19 1.25
CA PRO A 828 -2.79 0.20 1.62
C PRO A 828 -2.19 1.06 0.49
N ASP A 829 -1.41 0.47 -0.41
CA ASP A 829 -0.83 1.12 -1.58
C ASP A 829 -1.79 1.25 -2.78
N GLU A 830 -3.02 0.73 -2.67
CA GLU A 830 -4.09 0.85 -3.67
C GLU A 830 -5.22 1.78 -3.21
N ARG A 831 -5.01 2.51 -2.10
CA ARG A 831 -5.97 3.46 -1.51
C ARG A 831 -5.30 4.82 -1.24
N SER A 832 -6.13 5.82 -0.95
CA SER A 832 -5.64 7.08 -0.38
C SER A 832 -4.99 6.82 0.99
N THR A 833 -3.92 7.54 1.28
CA THR A 833 -3.18 7.40 2.53
C THR A 833 -3.95 8.08 3.65
N TRP A 834 -4.12 7.43 4.80
CA TRP A 834 -4.70 8.03 5.99
C TRP A 834 -4.14 7.38 7.26
N MET A 835 -4.24 8.08 8.38
CA MET A 835 -4.01 7.55 9.74
C MET A 835 -5.14 6.60 10.20
N TRP A 836 -5.05 6.13 11.45
CA TRP A 836 -5.91 5.09 12.00
C TRP A 836 -7.35 5.55 12.29
N ASN A 837 -7.59 6.86 12.29
CA ASN A 837 -8.88 7.49 12.50
C ASN A 837 -9.73 7.65 11.22
N ALA A 838 -9.32 7.05 10.09
CA ALA A 838 -10.01 7.19 8.80
C ALA A 838 -10.69 5.90 8.31
N ASN A 839 -11.63 6.07 7.37
CA ASN A 839 -12.35 4.95 6.75
C ASN A 839 -11.47 4.20 5.73
N VAL A 840 -10.89 3.06 6.15
CA VAL A 840 -10.07 2.21 5.28
C VAL A 840 -10.86 1.42 4.21
N TYR A 841 -12.20 1.47 4.25
CA TYR A 841 -13.08 0.85 3.27
C TYR A 841 -13.60 1.86 2.22
N GLY A 842 -13.30 3.15 2.38
CA GLY A 842 -13.60 4.16 1.38
C GLY A 842 -12.94 3.82 0.03
N LEU A 843 -13.70 3.96 -1.05
CA LEU A 843 -13.22 3.59 -2.38
C LEU A 843 -12.49 4.74 -3.08
N ASP A 844 -13.06 5.93 -3.01
CA ASP A 844 -12.60 7.11 -3.74
C ASP A 844 -12.28 8.24 -2.77
N ASP A 845 -11.09 8.81 -2.92
CA ASP A 845 -10.61 9.88 -2.05
C ASP A 845 -9.32 10.50 -2.62
N GLY A 846 -8.83 11.57 -1.99
CA GLY A 846 -7.56 12.22 -2.28
C GLY A 846 -7.72 13.41 -3.23
N SER A 847 -7.11 14.52 -2.85
CA SER A 847 -7.11 15.77 -3.65
C SER A 847 -5.80 15.99 -4.40
N GLY A 848 -4.71 15.35 -3.96
CA GLY A 848 -3.34 15.63 -4.36
C GLY A 848 -2.78 16.98 -3.84
N PHE A 849 -3.52 17.68 -2.96
CA PHE A 849 -3.08 18.93 -2.34
C PHE A 849 -2.67 18.77 -0.88
N ASN A 850 -2.83 17.58 -0.29
CA ASN A 850 -2.43 17.33 1.10
C ASN A 850 -1.50 16.13 1.17
N GLU A 851 -0.65 16.11 2.18
CA GLU A 851 0.19 14.97 2.51
C GLU A 851 -0.01 14.55 3.97
N GLU A 852 -0.08 13.24 4.17
CA GLU A 852 -0.15 12.63 5.49
C GLU A 852 1.22 12.54 6.16
N ASN A 853 1.25 12.67 7.48
CA ASN A 853 2.48 12.48 8.26
C ASN A 853 2.81 10.97 8.45
N PRO A 854 4.06 10.60 8.74
CA PRO A 854 4.45 9.19 8.86
C PRO A 854 4.11 8.54 10.22
N VAL A 855 3.44 9.24 11.14
CA VAL A 855 3.29 8.81 12.55
C VAL A 855 2.59 7.46 12.66
N ALA A 856 1.55 7.24 11.86
CA ALA A 856 0.81 5.98 11.85
C ALA A 856 1.74 4.77 11.62
N PHE A 857 2.63 4.86 10.63
CA PHE A 857 3.61 3.81 10.36
C PHE A 857 4.66 3.69 11.47
N LEU A 858 5.23 4.82 11.92
CA LEU A 858 6.31 4.84 12.92
C LEU A 858 5.86 4.26 14.26
N LEU A 859 4.67 4.65 14.76
CA LEU A 859 4.13 4.15 16.02
C LEU A 859 3.87 2.65 15.96
N SER A 860 3.29 2.17 14.86
CA SER A 860 3.05 0.74 14.64
C SER A 860 4.35 -0.07 14.61
N TYR A 861 5.33 0.37 13.83
CA TYR A 861 6.61 -0.34 13.72
C TYR A 861 7.32 -0.42 15.08
N TRP A 862 7.53 0.72 15.74
CA TRP A 862 8.27 0.74 17.01
C TRP A 862 7.49 0.10 18.15
N GLY A 863 6.17 0.23 18.18
CA GLY A 863 5.30 -0.47 19.12
C GLY A 863 5.42 -2.00 18.97
N MET A 864 5.29 -2.52 17.75
CA MET A 864 5.45 -3.94 17.50
C MET A 864 6.87 -4.44 17.81
N ARG A 865 7.93 -3.66 17.52
CA ARG A 865 9.31 -3.99 17.91
C ARG A 865 9.48 -4.05 19.43
N TYR A 866 8.95 -3.06 20.15
CA TYR A 866 9.07 -2.99 21.61
C TYR A 866 8.36 -4.16 22.31
N PHE A 867 7.23 -4.62 21.77
CA PHE A 867 6.48 -5.76 22.30
C PHE A 867 6.90 -7.12 21.73
N ASP A 868 8.03 -7.21 21.03
CA ASP A 868 8.56 -8.46 20.47
C ASP A 868 7.61 -9.16 19.47
N LEU A 869 6.81 -8.36 18.76
CA LEU A 869 5.82 -8.84 17.78
C LEU A 869 6.37 -8.90 16.34
N LEU A 870 7.58 -8.38 16.13
CA LEU A 870 8.31 -8.41 14.86
C LEU A 870 9.57 -9.29 14.90
N GLY A 871 9.90 -9.92 16.04
CA GLY A 871 11.12 -10.71 16.22
C GLY A 871 12.35 -9.91 16.64
#